data_AF-A2FCN8-F1
#
_entry.id   AF-A2FCN8-F1
#
_cell.length_a   1.000
_cell.length_b   1.000
_cell.length_c   1.000
_cell.angle_alpha   90.00
_cell.angle_beta   90.00
_cell.angle_gamma   90.00
#
_symmetry.space_group_name_H-M   'P 1'
#
loop_
_entity.id
_entity.type
_entity.pdbx_description
1 polymer ?
#
loop_
_entity_poly.entity_id
_entity_poly.type
_entity_poly.pdbx_seq_one_letter_code
_entity_poly.pdbx_strand_id
1 'polypeptide(L)'
;MAESDPYEGTTLKTTTNVVDFTLKVECERIYGQYLSNQCTKVAFLGSATTLESVTFPYGSKLKEISECAFFGCLKLSAIDFSHCELLTTIGQYAFSGCATLSNINLPKSLSTLSPYCFQMCKIQSISIPKSVKAFQSGCFDSCTSLIRVDIPSDSLLERIEWRSLRATRITSIFVPRYLSYFSGSAFELLTTLTSIDCDSLNQNFKSSGGVLYSYDQTKLIKFPSALSKTFTIPDKVTIIGGSSFVSSIIESVTLNEGLETIEGFAIQFTKLKSISIPDSVTSIGRAAFYLCPIASITFGKGLTNIPVECFAYTSITNVTIPNGITEIGKSAFAGCNKLNLIVLPTSLKTVGGGWITNSPKINLTEGSLMKIDDEQMIFYDQHFSNLITCLDKREYYRIPSTVKTISNEAFKSNSVLTRIEFESSDNLTSIGSYAFRDDVNLSSISIPTSVVSVGEYAFSGCTSLTYISFGSKLTSLGQHCFDGCRSLERMIIGGGSTYDIWTCSFLNCINLRDVNLGEGLRKIEMQSFSNCFSLKSISFPSSLSYIGIYCFSLSGIEEVTFSSSSTKSFIDAYSFSNSHNLSRITLPPNIVSIGENCFEGTRLISFEVGCSVVNISDYAFSGCSSLTTFTINECSVLERIGTLVFEGCTSLREIFCSNSSNFFEVDNGALFNKGRSTLICFPPASPIKYFSFSQNVRSVSSSAFIGCKNLLSVTIPDNSIESIGPYAFSNCTNLRSINIPLCVKVVSRSAFSGCNNLRCGVLVDSTNNTFRRNLIDIAKLPSTSLHDCSLISCRHDYYQQRISFISYTVFILI
;
A
#
# COMPACT_ATOMS: atom_id res chain seq x y z
N MET A 1 -2.64 -11.45 36.25
CA MET A 1 -1.94 -10.41 35.48
C MET A 1 -1.59 -10.96 34.11
N ALA A 2 -2.44 -10.69 33.13
CA ALA A 2 -2.13 -10.58 31.71
C ALA A 2 -3.37 -9.91 31.11
N GLU A 3 -3.16 -8.79 30.45
CA GLU A 3 -4.15 -7.79 30.07
C GLU A 3 -5.17 -8.36 29.08
N SER A 4 -6.43 -8.42 29.51
CA SER A 4 -7.58 -8.47 28.61
C SER A 4 -7.60 -7.18 27.80
N ASP A 5 -7.60 -7.30 26.48
CA ASP A 5 -7.88 -6.20 25.55
C ASP A 5 -9.16 -5.46 26.02
N PRO A 6 -9.10 -4.19 26.44
CA PRO A 6 -10.23 -3.48 27.05
C PRO A 6 -11.36 -3.13 26.07
N TYR A 7 -11.33 -3.63 24.83
CA TYR A 7 -12.24 -3.22 23.75
C TYR A 7 -13.20 -4.31 23.25
N GLU A 8 -13.35 -5.43 23.96
CA GLU A 8 -14.25 -6.54 23.58
C GLU A 8 -15.77 -6.23 23.68
N GLY A 9 -16.15 -4.96 23.87
CA GLY A 9 -17.54 -4.50 23.97
C GLY A 9 -18.06 -3.57 22.86
N THR A 10 -17.24 -3.14 21.88
CA THR A 10 -17.64 -2.07 20.94
C THR A 10 -17.53 -2.40 19.45
N THR A 11 -17.21 -3.64 19.07
CA THR A 11 -17.36 -4.07 17.66
C THR A 11 -18.79 -4.51 17.40
N LEU A 12 -19.61 -3.59 16.91
CA LEU A 12 -20.90 -3.90 16.27
C LEU A 12 -20.64 -4.71 14.99
N LYS A 13 -20.31 -6.00 15.11
CA LYS A 13 -20.29 -6.92 13.96
C LYS A 13 -21.72 -7.23 13.53
N THR A 14 -22.43 -6.28 12.94
CA THR A 14 -23.67 -6.59 12.22
C THR A 14 -23.26 -7.36 10.96
N THR A 15 -23.21 -8.70 11.04
CA THR A 15 -23.06 -9.59 9.88
C THR A 15 -24.38 -9.74 9.11
N THR A 16 -25.43 -9.03 9.53
CA THR A 16 -26.73 -8.94 8.88
C THR A 16 -26.77 -7.73 7.95
N ASN A 17 -27.41 -7.85 6.79
CA ASN A 17 -27.74 -6.70 5.92
C ASN A 17 -28.75 -5.80 6.64
N VAL A 18 -28.28 -4.83 7.42
CA VAL A 18 -29.12 -3.87 8.13
C VAL A 18 -29.34 -2.65 7.24
N VAL A 19 -30.61 -2.29 7.05
CA VAL A 19 -30.99 -1.06 6.34
C VAL A 19 -30.95 0.14 7.28
N ASP A 20 -31.55 0.02 8.46
CA ASP A 20 -31.57 1.07 9.49
C ASP A 20 -30.99 0.56 10.81
N PHE A 21 -30.09 1.35 11.42
CA PHE A 21 -29.44 0.97 12.67
C PHE A 21 -29.67 2.02 13.77
N THR A 22 -30.04 1.60 14.98
CA THR A 22 -30.15 2.49 16.15
C THR A 22 -29.04 2.18 17.14
N LEU A 23 -28.21 3.18 17.46
CA LEU A 23 -27.12 3.04 18.42
C LEU A 23 -27.68 2.91 19.85
N LYS A 24 -27.10 2.03 20.66
CA LYS A 24 -27.43 1.96 22.09
C LYS A 24 -26.92 3.22 22.81
N VAL A 25 -27.73 3.78 23.71
CA VAL A 25 -27.40 4.98 24.51
C VAL A 25 -26.05 4.87 25.22
N GLU A 26 -25.72 3.68 25.74
CA GLU A 26 -24.48 3.40 26.47
C GLU A 26 -23.22 3.28 25.58
N CYS A 27 -23.35 3.33 24.26
CA CYS A 27 -22.21 3.18 23.36
C CYS A 27 -21.35 4.43 23.39
N GLU A 28 -20.10 4.29 23.86
CA GLU A 28 -19.15 5.40 23.94
C GLU A 28 -18.27 5.56 22.69
N ARG A 29 -18.14 4.52 21.86
CA ARG A 29 -17.26 4.54 20.69
C ARG A 29 -17.81 3.66 19.56
N ILE A 30 -17.76 4.16 18.33
CA ILE A 30 -17.93 3.35 17.11
C ILE A 30 -16.55 3.06 16.55
N TYR A 31 -16.18 1.77 16.55
CA TYR A 31 -14.84 1.33 16.21
C TYR A 31 -14.59 1.19 14.69
N GLY A 32 -13.38 1.52 14.27
CA GLY A 32 -12.80 1.20 12.97
C GLY A 32 -11.28 1.37 13.03
N GLN A 33 -10.56 1.00 11.98
CA GLN A 33 -9.10 0.97 11.97
C GLN A 33 -8.52 1.33 10.60
N TYR A 34 -7.58 2.27 10.60
CA TYR A 34 -6.68 2.54 9.48
C TYR A 34 -5.26 2.06 9.83
N LEU A 35 -4.70 1.17 9.01
CA LEU A 35 -3.36 0.62 9.23
C LEU A 35 -2.70 0.33 7.89
N SER A 36 -1.39 0.57 7.79
CA SER A 36 -0.60 0.30 6.56
C SER A 36 -1.18 0.95 5.31
N ASN A 37 -1.58 2.23 5.43
CA ASN A 37 -2.17 3.03 4.35
C ASN A 37 -3.54 2.55 3.82
N GLN A 38 -4.27 1.71 4.56
CA GLN A 38 -5.58 1.20 4.17
C GLN A 38 -6.54 1.07 5.36
N CYS A 39 -7.85 1.14 5.08
CA CYS A 39 -8.88 0.84 6.09
C CYS A 39 -8.97 -0.68 6.29
N THR A 40 -8.54 -1.17 7.46
CA THR A 40 -8.48 -2.62 7.76
C THR A 40 -9.70 -3.11 8.53
N LYS A 41 -10.37 -2.24 9.28
CA LYS A 41 -11.61 -2.58 10.01
C LYS A 41 -12.62 -1.45 9.90
N VAL A 42 -13.88 -1.83 9.68
CA VAL A 42 -15.04 -0.92 9.57
C VAL A 42 -16.18 -1.44 10.45
N ALA A 43 -17.00 -0.54 11.02
CA ALA A 43 -18.07 -0.95 11.94
C ALA A 43 -19.20 -1.69 11.20
N PHE A 44 -19.52 -1.28 9.97
CA PHE A 44 -20.68 -1.78 9.22
C PHE A 44 -20.31 -2.67 8.04
N LEU A 45 -19.30 -3.54 8.17
CA LEU A 45 -18.79 -4.35 7.05
C LEU A 45 -19.89 -5.18 6.34
N GLY A 46 -20.79 -5.79 7.11
CA GLY A 46 -21.92 -6.58 6.58
C GLY A 46 -23.09 -5.75 6.06
N SER A 47 -23.07 -4.43 6.22
CA SER A 47 -24.13 -3.51 5.80
C SER A 47 -23.61 -2.34 4.94
N ALA A 48 -22.34 -2.37 4.50
CA ALA A 48 -21.74 -1.26 3.76
C ALA A 48 -22.50 -0.89 2.48
N THR A 49 -23.20 -1.84 1.85
CA THR A 49 -24.01 -1.62 0.65
C THR A 49 -25.52 -1.49 0.92
N THR A 50 -25.96 -1.65 2.17
CA THR A 50 -27.37 -1.71 2.55
C THR A 50 -27.80 -0.68 3.59
N LEU A 51 -26.87 -0.17 4.41
CA LEU A 51 -27.13 0.79 5.47
C LEU A 51 -27.55 2.14 4.88
N GLU A 52 -28.78 2.56 5.15
CA GLU A 52 -29.40 3.80 4.68
C GLU A 52 -29.44 4.88 5.76
N SER A 53 -29.61 4.50 7.04
CA SER A 53 -29.65 5.43 8.17
C SER A 53 -29.05 4.88 9.47
N VAL A 54 -28.52 5.80 10.30
CA VAL A 54 -28.13 5.52 11.69
C VAL A 54 -28.77 6.53 12.63
N THR A 55 -29.51 6.02 13.62
CA THR A 55 -30.18 6.82 14.64
C THR A 55 -29.34 6.87 15.92
N PHE A 56 -29.09 8.08 16.42
CA PHE A 56 -28.40 8.33 17.69
C PHE A 56 -29.43 8.83 18.73
N PRO A 57 -29.71 8.05 19.79
CA PRO A 57 -30.76 8.41 20.75
C PRO A 57 -30.37 9.58 21.66
N TYR A 58 -31.37 10.25 22.23
CA TYR A 58 -31.17 11.24 23.30
C TYR A 58 -30.37 10.64 24.47
N GLY A 59 -29.45 11.43 25.02
CA GLY A 59 -28.56 10.99 26.10
C GLY A 59 -27.43 10.06 25.65
N SER A 60 -27.17 9.96 24.33
CA SER A 60 -26.07 9.18 23.76
C SER A 60 -24.74 9.49 24.47
N LYS A 61 -24.07 8.43 24.97
CA LYS A 61 -22.75 8.52 25.59
C LYS A 61 -21.60 8.49 24.58
N LEU A 62 -21.88 8.60 23.30
CA LEU A 62 -20.89 8.52 22.22
C LEU A 62 -19.86 9.65 22.34
N LYS A 63 -18.60 9.27 22.55
CA LYS A 63 -17.45 10.17 22.68
C LYS A 63 -16.60 10.22 21.42
N GLU A 64 -16.55 9.12 20.67
CA GLU A 64 -15.62 8.95 19.56
C GLU A 64 -16.20 8.12 18.41
N ILE A 65 -15.97 8.57 17.18
CA ILE A 65 -16.06 7.73 15.99
C ILE A 65 -14.63 7.50 15.51
N SER A 66 -14.16 6.27 15.58
CA SER A 66 -12.79 5.93 15.20
C SER A 66 -12.60 5.95 13.67
N GLU A 67 -11.35 5.79 13.25
CA GLU A 67 -10.95 5.81 11.85
C GLU A 67 -11.72 4.78 11.01
N CYS A 68 -12.05 5.09 9.77
CA CYS A 68 -12.74 4.19 8.84
C CYS A 68 -14.09 3.60 9.33
N ALA A 69 -14.68 4.08 10.43
CA ALA A 69 -15.85 3.46 11.06
C ALA A 69 -17.03 3.19 10.08
N PHE A 70 -17.31 4.15 9.19
CA PHE A 70 -18.36 4.08 8.16
C PHE A 70 -17.78 4.07 6.74
N PHE A 71 -16.49 3.75 6.59
CA PHE A 71 -15.81 3.79 5.30
C PHE A 71 -16.59 3.00 4.23
N GLY A 72 -16.88 3.66 3.10
CA GLY A 72 -17.57 3.06 1.97
C GLY A 72 -19.02 2.65 2.22
N CYS A 73 -19.73 3.21 3.22
CA CYS A 73 -21.17 2.99 3.37
C CYS A 73 -21.94 3.67 2.22
N LEU A 74 -22.18 2.93 1.13
CA LEU A 74 -22.58 3.45 -0.18
C LEU A 74 -24.03 3.95 -0.25
N LYS A 75 -24.88 3.58 0.71
CA LYS A 75 -26.29 3.95 0.78
C LYS A 75 -26.65 4.91 1.91
N LEU A 76 -25.71 5.18 2.82
CA LEU A 76 -25.94 6.04 3.97
C LEU A 76 -26.23 7.46 3.47
N SER A 77 -27.43 7.96 3.72
CA SER A 77 -27.94 9.17 3.06
C SER A 77 -27.87 10.41 3.95
N ALA A 78 -28.07 10.23 5.25
CA ALA A 78 -28.05 11.28 6.26
C ALA A 78 -27.53 10.78 7.61
N ILE A 79 -26.92 11.68 8.39
CA ILE A 79 -26.48 11.43 9.76
C ILE A 79 -26.79 12.64 10.63
N ASP A 80 -27.36 12.39 11.81
CA ASP A 80 -27.64 13.45 12.77
C ASP A 80 -26.93 13.18 14.11
N PHE A 81 -25.90 13.97 14.41
CA PHE A 81 -25.20 13.94 15.70
C PHE A 81 -25.68 15.00 16.68
N SER A 82 -26.81 15.67 16.43
CA SER A 82 -27.32 16.73 17.31
C SER A 82 -27.55 16.28 18.76
N HIS A 83 -27.76 14.99 18.99
CA HIS A 83 -27.93 14.38 20.32
C HIS A 83 -26.65 13.78 20.94
N CYS A 84 -25.51 13.86 20.25
CA CYS A 84 -24.23 13.31 20.70
C CYS A 84 -23.36 14.40 21.36
N GLU A 85 -23.77 14.85 22.55
CA GLU A 85 -23.13 15.98 23.26
C GLU A 85 -21.70 15.71 23.74
N LEU A 86 -21.29 14.44 23.80
CA LEU A 86 -19.94 14.02 24.21
C LEU A 86 -19.02 13.73 23.04
N LEU A 87 -19.50 13.75 21.80
CA LEU A 87 -18.73 13.35 20.62
C LEU A 87 -17.73 14.47 20.26
N THR A 88 -16.46 14.26 20.57
CA THR A 88 -15.41 15.25 20.33
C THR A 88 -14.62 15.00 19.06
N THR A 89 -14.65 13.77 18.53
CA THR A 89 -13.75 13.33 17.46
C THR A 89 -14.45 12.44 16.43
N ILE A 90 -14.28 12.78 15.14
CA ILE A 90 -14.60 11.93 14.00
C ILE A 90 -13.28 11.58 13.31
N GLY A 91 -12.92 10.30 13.34
CA GLY A 91 -11.61 9.80 12.94
C GLY A 91 -11.30 9.90 11.45
N GLN A 92 -10.04 9.64 11.11
CA GLN A 92 -9.54 9.66 9.75
C GLN A 92 -10.32 8.66 8.85
N TYR A 93 -10.66 9.08 7.63
CA TYR A 93 -11.48 8.30 6.68
C TYR A 93 -12.84 7.80 7.23
N ALA A 94 -13.34 8.30 8.38
CA ALA A 94 -14.51 7.73 9.03
C ALA A 94 -15.74 7.59 8.12
N PHE A 95 -16.02 8.56 7.26
CA PHE A 95 -17.11 8.55 6.27
C PHE A 95 -16.59 8.61 4.82
N SER A 96 -15.30 8.34 4.59
CA SER A 96 -14.75 8.39 3.25
C SER A 96 -15.44 7.39 2.33
N GLY A 97 -15.83 7.83 1.14
CA GLY A 97 -16.54 7.01 0.16
C GLY A 97 -18.03 6.79 0.43
N CYS A 98 -18.63 7.44 1.44
CA CYS A 98 -20.09 7.46 1.63
C CYS A 98 -20.78 8.27 0.52
N ALA A 99 -20.88 7.67 -0.68
CA ALA A 99 -21.22 8.32 -1.94
C ALA A 99 -22.66 8.86 -2.04
N THR A 100 -23.53 8.54 -1.08
CA THR A 100 -24.90 9.05 -0.97
C THR A 100 -25.10 10.03 0.19
N LEU A 101 -24.12 10.14 1.09
CA LEU A 101 -24.25 10.96 2.28
C LEU A 101 -24.33 12.42 1.87
N SER A 102 -25.52 13.00 2.02
CA SER A 102 -25.86 14.33 1.52
C SER A 102 -26.17 15.35 2.62
N ASN A 103 -26.57 14.86 3.79
CA ASN A 103 -26.89 15.67 4.95
C ASN A 103 -26.16 15.15 6.20
N ILE A 104 -25.53 16.07 6.93
CA ILE A 104 -24.87 15.76 8.19
C ILE A 104 -25.00 16.92 9.18
N ASN A 105 -25.52 16.62 10.36
CA ASN A 105 -25.51 17.54 11.49
C ASN A 105 -24.34 17.18 12.41
N LEU A 106 -23.34 18.04 12.51
CA LEU A 106 -22.18 17.84 13.39
C LEU A 106 -22.53 18.19 14.86
N PRO A 107 -21.94 17.49 15.85
CA PRO A 107 -22.20 17.78 17.25
C PRO A 107 -21.48 19.04 17.71
N LYS A 108 -22.08 19.78 18.66
CA LYS A 108 -21.51 21.03 19.20
C LYS A 108 -20.18 20.85 19.93
N SER A 109 -19.87 19.63 20.38
CA SER A 109 -18.65 19.26 21.10
C SER A 109 -17.45 18.93 20.19
N LEU A 110 -17.65 18.87 18.87
CA LEU A 110 -16.61 18.43 17.94
C LEU A 110 -15.41 19.39 17.94
N SER A 111 -14.19 18.88 18.17
CA SER A 111 -12.98 19.71 18.24
C SER A 111 -12.19 19.78 16.94
N THR A 112 -12.25 18.75 16.09
CA THR A 112 -11.46 18.65 14.86
C THR A 112 -12.17 17.83 13.80
N LEU A 113 -11.95 18.15 12.53
CA LEU A 113 -12.30 17.31 11.39
C LEU A 113 -11.06 16.57 10.91
N SER A 114 -10.98 15.26 11.17
CA SER A 114 -9.78 14.46 10.90
C SER A 114 -9.49 14.26 9.41
N PRO A 115 -8.26 13.83 9.06
CA PRO A 115 -7.89 13.69 7.66
C PRO A 115 -8.86 12.83 6.87
N TYR A 116 -9.28 13.33 5.71
CA TYR A 116 -10.18 12.61 4.79
C TYR A 116 -11.52 12.12 5.39
N CYS A 117 -11.96 12.64 6.54
CA CYS A 117 -13.11 12.09 7.27
C CYS A 117 -14.41 12.08 6.44
N PHE A 118 -14.62 13.03 5.52
CA PHE A 118 -15.77 13.10 4.61
C PHE A 118 -15.37 13.03 3.13
N GLN A 119 -14.20 12.51 2.81
CA GLN A 119 -13.74 12.44 1.42
C GLN A 119 -14.77 11.73 0.52
N MET A 120 -15.00 12.28 -0.68
CA MET A 120 -15.94 11.72 -1.67
C MET A 120 -17.39 11.56 -1.20
N CYS A 121 -17.82 12.29 -0.18
CA CYS A 121 -19.25 12.40 0.18
C CYS A 121 -20.02 13.34 -0.76
N LYS A 122 -21.36 13.24 -0.76
CA LYS A 122 -22.27 14.13 -1.52
C LYS A 122 -22.91 15.23 -0.66
N ILE A 123 -22.25 15.61 0.43
CA ILE A 123 -22.71 16.67 1.33
C ILE A 123 -22.91 17.94 0.52
N GLN A 124 -24.08 18.56 0.62
CA GLN A 124 -24.39 19.78 -0.15
C GLN A 124 -24.02 21.06 0.62
N SER A 125 -24.29 21.06 1.92
CA SER A 125 -23.97 22.14 2.84
C SER A 125 -23.57 21.58 4.19
N ILE A 126 -22.64 22.23 4.88
CA ILE A 126 -22.26 21.84 6.23
C ILE A 126 -22.06 23.05 7.13
N SER A 127 -22.60 22.99 8.34
CA SER A 127 -22.36 23.98 9.38
C SER A 127 -21.30 23.48 10.35
N ILE A 128 -20.26 24.29 10.56
CA ILE A 128 -19.09 23.93 11.34
C ILE A 128 -19.30 24.38 12.79
N PRO A 129 -19.22 23.46 13.77
CA PRO A 129 -19.29 23.82 15.19
C PRO A 129 -18.15 24.78 15.56
N LYS A 130 -18.43 25.79 16.38
CA LYS A 130 -17.44 26.80 16.79
C LYS A 130 -16.22 26.23 17.53
N SER A 131 -16.35 25.05 18.12
CA SER A 131 -15.27 24.34 18.82
C SER A 131 -14.25 23.71 17.88
N VAL A 132 -14.53 23.62 16.58
CA VAL A 132 -13.62 23.03 15.61
C VAL A 132 -12.39 23.92 15.41
N LYS A 133 -11.21 23.38 15.73
CA LYS A 133 -9.93 24.09 15.66
C LYS A 133 -9.20 23.91 14.34
N ALA A 134 -9.50 22.85 13.59
CA ALA A 134 -8.79 22.55 12.35
C ALA A 134 -9.66 21.83 11.32
N PHE A 135 -9.51 22.22 10.06
CA PHE A 135 -9.83 21.36 8.92
C PHE A 135 -8.58 20.59 8.55
N GLN A 136 -8.50 19.32 8.96
CA GLN A 136 -7.32 18.52 8.67
C GLN A 136 -7.29 18.08 7.21
N SER A 137 -6.12 17.60 6.80
CA SER A 137 -5.80 17.31 5.41
C SER A 137 -6.86 16.48 4.70
N GLY A 138 -7.42 17.00 3.61
CA GLY A 138 -8.40 16.31 2.78
C GLY A 138 -9.78 16.04 3.40
N CYS A 139 -10.14 16.64 4.55
CA CYS A 139 -11.39 16.31 5.25
C CYS A 139 -12.67 16.37 4.38
N PHE A 140 -12.74 17.27 3.39
CA PHE A 140 -13.81 17.30 2.37
C PHE A 140 -13.29 17.11 0.93
N ASP A 141 -12.14 16.47 0.73
CA ASP A 141 -11.57 16.26 -0.61
C ASP A 141 -12.59 15.53 -1.51
N SER A 142 -12.76 16.06 -2.72
CA SER A 142 -13.64 15.48 -3.73
C SER A 142 -15.12 15.39 -3.31
N CYS A 143 -15.56 16.19 -2.33
CA CYS A 143 -16.97 16.44 -2.06
C CYS A 143 -17.58 17.34 -3.15
N THR A 144 -17.75 16.78 -4.35
CA THR A 144 -18.17 17.50 -5.56
C THR A 144 -19.57 18.11 -5.50
N SER A 145 -20.37 17.79 -4.47
CA SER A 145 -21.69 18.39 -4.24
C SER A 145 -21.67 19.53 -3.22
N LEU A 146 -20.56 19.73 -2.50
CA LEU A 146 -20.47 20.70 -1.40
C LEU A 146 -20.38 22.12 -1.96
N ILE A 147 -21.46 22.88 -1.81
CA ILE A 147 -21.59 24.27 -2.29
C ILE A 147 -21.51 25.30 -1.18
N ARG A 148 -21.63 24.89 0.10
CA ARG A 148 -21.66 25.81 1.23
C ARG A 148 -20.99 25.22 2.47
N VAL A 149 -20.08 25.98 3.08
CA VAL A 149 -19.45 25.67 4.38
C VAL A 149 -19.68 26.87 5.28
N ASP A 150 -20.53 26.71 6.29
CA ASP A 150 -20.88 27.78 7.23
C ASP A 150 -19.94 27.74 8.44
N ILE A 151 -19.05 28.73 8.54
CA ILE A 151 -18.15 28.92 9.68
C ILE A 151 -18.69 30.10 10.51
N PRO A 152 -19.02 29.91 11.79
CA PRO A 152 -19.54 30.99 12.63
C PRO A 152 -18.46 32.04 12.94
N SER A 153 -18.87 33.28 13.21
CA SER A 153 -17.94 34.38 13.52
C SER A 153 -17.18 34.19 14.83
N ASP A 154 -17.76 33.48 15.81
CA ASP A 154 -17.13 33.11 17.08
C ASP A 154 -16.34 31.78 17.01
N SER A 155 -16.01 31.31 15.79
CA SER A 155 -15.27 30.07 15.56
C SER A 155 -13.85 30.10 16.14
N LEU A 156 -13.44 28.98 16.74
CA LEU A 156 -12.08 28.71 17.24
C LEU A 156 -11.17 28.09 16.17
N LEU A 157 -11.54 28.14 14.90
CA LEU A 157 -10.74 27.57 13.81
C LEU A 157 -9.39 28.27 13.69
N GLU A 158 -8.31 27.52 13.90
CA GLU A 158 -6.93 28.01 13.89
C GLU A 158 -6.22 27.70 12.55
N ARG A 159 -6.58 26.59 11.88
CA ARG A 159 -5.91 26.15 10.65
C ARG A 159 -6.80 25.45 9.62
N ILE A 160 -6.51 25.70 8.34
CA ILE A 160 -7.05 24.98 7.18
C ILE A 160 -5.90 24.29 6.44
N GLU A 161 -5.88 22.96 6.45
CA GLU A 161 -4.78 22.14 5.97
C GLU A 161 -4.92 21.71 4.50
N TRP A 162 -3.91 20.98 4.02
CA TRP A 162 -3.73 20.56 2.63
C TRP A 162 -4.97 19.84 2.06
N ARG A 163 -5.45 20.30 0.89
CA ARG A 163 -6.59 19.72 0.15
C ARG A 163 -7.89 19.55 0.94
N SER A 164 -8.02 20.19 2.11
CA SER A 164 -9.21 20.08 2.96
C SER A 164 -10.53 20.38 2.23
N LEU A 165 -10.51 21.24 1.20
CA LEU A 165 -11.66 21.62 0.38
C LEU A 165 -11.42 21.39 -1.12
N ARG A 166 -10.49 20.49 -1.48
CA ARG A 166 -10.13 20.20 -2.88
C ARG A 166 -11.32 19.65 -3.66
N ALA A 167 -11.47 20.09 -4.90
CA ALA A 167 -12.53 19.63 -5.82
C ALA A 167 -13.96 19.70 -5.25
N THR A 168 -14.21 20.65 -4.33
CA THR A 168 -15.57 21.00 -3.88
C THR A 168 -16.18 22.06 -4.82
N ARG A 169 -17.38 22.55 -4.52
CA ARG A 169 -18.10 23.56 -5.32
C ARG A 169 -18.51 24.80 -4.52
N ILE A 170 -17.79 25.08 -3.43
CA ILE A 170 -18.09 26.25 -2.58
C ILE A 170 -17.85 27.56 -3.35
N THR A 171 -18.77 28.50 -3.22
CA THR A 171 -18.69 29.81 -3.88
C THR A 171 -18.07 30.89 -3.00
N SER A 172 -18.14 30.72 -1.67
CA SER A 172 -17.51 31.63 -0.70
C SER A 172 -17.06 30.86 0.54
N ILE A 173 -16.16 31.47 1.30
CA ILE A 173 -15.72 30.98 2.61
C ILE A 173 -15.35 32.14 3.53
N PHE A 174 -15.67 32.02 4.81
CA PHE A 174 -15.36 32.99 5.83
C PHE A 174 -14.11 32.59 6.62
N VAL A 175 -13.17 33.52 6.79
CA VAL A 175 -11.95 33.39 7.58
C VAL A 175 -12.20 34.00 8.98
N PRO A 176 -12.34 33.18 10.04
CA PRO A 176 -12.65 33.68 11.38
C PRO A 176 -11.44 34.27 12.09
N ARG A 177 -11.67 34.95 13.22
CA ARG A 177 -10.67 35.68 14.01
C ARG A 177 -9.38 34.90 14.31
N TYR A 178 -9.46 33.62 14.68
CA TYR A 178 -8.31 32.85 15.16
C TYR A 178 -7.58 32.08 14.06
N LEU A 179 -8.05 32.12 12.80
CA LEU A 179 -7.39 31.42 11.72
C LEU A 179 -6.03 32.06 11.45
N SER A 180 -4.96 31.30 11.66
CA SER A 180 -3.57 31.75 11.53
C SER A 180 -2.79 30.99 10.47
N TYR A 181 -3.26 29.81 10.08
CA TYR A 181 -2.63 28.99 9.05
C TYR A 181 -3.59 28.65 7.92
N PHE A 182 -3.11 28.89 6.70
CA PHE A 182 -3.83 28.59 5.46
C PHE A 182 -2.90 27.86 4.48
N SER A 183 -3.16 26.58 4.20
CA SER A 183 -2.47 25.86 3.12
C SER A 183 -2.99 26.35 1.77
N GLY A 184 -2.15 26.92 0.90
CA GLY A 184 -2.56 27.39 -0.43
C GLY A 184 -3.24 26.31 -1.30
N SER A 185 -2.86 25.04 -1.12
CA SER A 185 -3.47 23.89 -1.82
C SER A 185 -4.75 23.36 -1.17
N ALA A 186 -5.32 24.04 -0.17
CA ALA A 186 -6.61 23.69 0.42
C ALA A 186 -7.76 23.70 -0.62
N PHE A 187 -7.62 24.55 -1.65
CA PHE A 187 -8.62 24.80 -2.69
C PHE A 187 -8.17 24.32 -4.08
N GLU A 188 -7.27 23.34 -4.16
CA GLU A 188 -6.90 22.76 -5.46
C GLU A 188 -8.14 22.22 -6.19
N LEU A 189 -8.25 22.41 -7.51
CA LEU A 189 -9.41 22.01 -8.34
C LEU A 189 -10.78 22.58 -7.88
N LEU A 190 -10.81 23.51 -6.93
CA LEU A 190 -11.98 24.30 -6.60
C LEU A 190 -12.12 25.37 -7.69
N THR A 191 -13.12 25.28 -8.55
CA THR A 191 -13.26 26.17 -9.72
C THR A 191 -14.40 27.17 -9.61
N THR A 192 -15.06 27.25 -8.44
CA THR A 192 -16.32 27.98 -8.23
C THR A 192 -16.24 29.10 -7.20
N LEU A 193 -15.11 29.24 -6.50
CA LEU A 193 -14.94 30.23 -5.42
C LEU A 193 -14.85 31.65 -5.98
N THR A 194 -15.82 32.49 -5.63
CA THR A 194 -15.92 33.88 -6.09
C THR A 194 -15.47 34.88 -5.02
N SER A 195 -15.49 34.53 -3.74
CA SER A 195 -15.03 35.42 -2.67
C SER A 195 -14.46 34.68 -1.46
N ILE A 196 -13.57 35.34 -0.74
CA ILE A 196 -13.11 34.95 0.59
C ILE A 196 -13.33 36.15 1.50
N ASP A 197 -14.15 36.00 2.51
CA ASP A 197 -14.42 37.05 3.49
C ASP A 197 -13.55 36.81 4.73
N CYS A 198 -13.17 37.86 5.44
CA CYS A 198 -12.28 37.76 6.60
C CYS A 198 -12.78 38.62 7.74
N ASP A 199 -12.77 38.08 8.95
CA ASP A 199 -13.08 38.80 10.16
C ASP A 199 -12.15 40.03 10.31
N SER A 200 -12.73 41.18 10.60
CA SER A 200 -11.99 42.43 10.87
C SER A 200 -11.00 42.34 12.04
N LEU A 201 -11.21 41.39 12.95
CA LEU A 201 -10.37 41.14 14.12
C LEU A 201 -9.31 40.05 13.87
N ASN A 202 -9.26 39.44 12.68
CA ASN A 202 -8.20 38.49 12.34
C ASN A 202 -6.85 39.24 12.25
N GLN A 203 -5.84 38.72 12.95
CA GLN A 203 -4.51 39.35 13.06
C GLN A 203 -3.49 38.83 12.03
N ASN A 204 -3.84 37.79 11.27
CA ASN A 204 -2.94 37.12 10.32
C ASN A 204 -3.32 37.42 8.87
N PHE A 205 -4.61 37.58 8.60
CA PHE A 205 -5.16 37.73 7.25
C PHE A 205 -6.07 38.94 7.14
N LYS A 206 -6.23 39.40 5.90
CA LYS A 206 -7.18 40.44 5.53
C LYS A 206 -7.77 40.13 4.16
N SER A 207 -9.08 40.34 4.01
CA SER A 207 -9.73 40.28 2.71
C SER A 207 -9.88 41.68 2.12
N SER A 208 -9.61 41.81 0.83
CA SER A 208 -9.85 43.02 0.05
C SER A 208 -10.36 42.63 -1.34
N GLY A 209 -11.53 43.12 -1.72
CA GLY A 209 -12.16 42.74 -3.00
C GLY A 209 -12.44 41.24 -3.15
N GLY A 210 -12.64 40.54 -2.02
CA GLY A 210 -12.82 39.08 -1.98
C GLY A 210 -11.53 38.26 -2.10
N VAL A 211 -10.36 38.89 -2.26
CA VAL A 211 -9.04 38.24 -2.30
C VAL A 211 -8.43 38.23 -0.90
N LEU A 212 -7.81 37.12 -0.51
CA LEU A 212 -7.17 36.96 0.80
C LEU A 212 -5.69 37.33 0.73
N TYR A 213 -5.26 38.18 1.66
CA TYR A 213 -3.89 38.63 1.83
C TYR A 213 -3.40 38.37 3.27
N SER A 214 -2.09 38.52 3.49
CA SER A 214 -1.55 38.75 4.83
C SER A 214 -2.16 40.00 5.45
N TYR A 215 -2.14 40.11 6.78
CA TYR A 215 -2.71 41.25 7.51
C TYR A 215 -2.16 42.60 7.03
N ASP A 216 -0.84 42.67 6.82
CA ASP A 216 -0.14 43.83 6.28
C ASP A 216 -0.34 44.03 4.77
N GLN A 217 -0.97 43.08 4.07
CA GLN A 217 -1.22 43.05 2.62
C GLN A 217 0.05 43.02 1.76
N THR A 218 1.18 42.54 2.28
CA THR A 218 2.42 42.35 1.52
C THR A 218 2.46 41.01 0.77
N LYS A 219 1.64 40.03 1.19
CA LYS A 219 1.54 38.72 0.56
C LYS A 219 0.12 38.42 0.09
N LEU A 220 -0.04 38.04 -1.17
CA LEU A 220 -1.29 37.47 -1.68
C LEU A 220 -1.37 35.99 -1.27
N ILE A 221 -2.32 35.67 -0.40
CA ILE A 221 -2.48 34.33 0.18
C ILE A 221 -3.34 33.46 -0.72
N LYS A 222 -4.50 33.98 -1.14
CA LYS A 222 -5.41 33.22 -2.02
C LYS A 222 -6.27 34.13 -2.89
N PHE A 223 -6.22 33.86 -4.20
CA PHE A 223 -7.16 34.38 -5.18
C PHE A 223 -8.35 33.42 -5.32
N PRO A 224 -9.61 33.90 -5.26
CA PRO A 224 -10.77 33.05 -5.49
C PRO A 224 -10.82 32.57 -6.94
N SER A 225 -10.92 31.26 -7.14
CA SER A 225 -10.73 30.60 -8.44
C SER A 225 -11.63 31.10 -9.56
N ALA A 226 -12.82 31.61 -9.23
CA ALA A 226 -13.84 32.08 -10.15
C ALA A 226 -14.07 33.60 -10.08
N LEU A 227 -13.26 34.35 -9.33
CA LEU A 227 -13.47 35.79 -9.11
C LEU A 227 -13.41 36.60 -10.41
N SER A 228 -12.33 36.44 -11.18
CA SER A 228 -12.12 37.22 -12.40
C SER A 228 -11.17 36.49 -13.35
N LYS A 229 -11.30 36.81 -14.65
CA LYS A 229 -10.37 36.39 -15.69
C LYS A 229 -9.10 37.25 -15.75
N THR A 230 -9.13 38.45 -15.19
CA THR A 230 -7.99 39.37 -15.15
C THR A 230 -7.77 39.88 -13.73
N PHE A 231 -6.51 40.11 -13.36
CA PHE A 231 -6.17 40.61 -12.04
C PHE A 231 -4.87 41.41 -12.07
N THR A 232 -4.86 42.56 -11.41
CA THR A 232 -3.66 43.38 -11.20
C THR A 232 -3.22 43.21 -9.76
N ILE A 233 -1.97 42.79 -9.55
CA ILE A 233 -1.40 42.66 -8.22
C ILE A 233 -1.27 44.07 -7.60
N PRO A 234 -1.83 44.33 -6.40
CA PRO A 234 -1.72 45.64 -5.75
C PRO A 234 -0.26 46.04 -5.44
N ASP A 235 0.04 47.34 -5.47
CA ASP A 235 1.41 47.88 -5.31
C ASP A 235 2.11 47.46 -4.00
N LYS A 236 1.35 47.20 -2.92
CA LYS A 236 1.92 46.80 -1.63
C LYS A 236 2.38 45.34 -1.62
N VAL A 237 1.92 44.52 -2.56
CA VAL A 237 2.19 43.08 -2.56
C VAL A 237 3.58 42.81 -3.15
N THR A 238 4.47 42.29 -2.31
CA THR A 238 5.83 41.86 -2.70
C THR A 238 5.94 40.35 -2.89
N ILE A 239 4.97 39.56 -2.40
CA ILE A 239 4.97 38.08 -2.49
C ILE A 239 3.64 37.56 -3.05
N ILE A 240 3.72 36.76 -4.11
CA ILE A 240 2.62 35.87 -4.53
C ILE A 240 2.81 34.53 -3.82
N GLY A 241 1.87 34.18 -2.93
CA GLY A 241 1.95 32.96 -2.12
C GLY A 241 1.77 31.68 -2.92
N GLY A 242 2.29 30.58 -2.38
CA GLY A 242 2.21 29.27 -3.03
C GLY A 242 0.76 28.80 -3.21
N SER A 243 0.45 28.23 -4.38
CA SER A 243 -0.93 27.84 -4.76
C SER A 243 -1.98 28.96 -4.66
N SER A 244 -1.58 30.24 -4.67
CA SER A 244 -2.52 31.36 -4.51
C SER A 244 -3.56 31.46 -5.64
N PHE A 245 -3.16 31.21 -6.89
CA PHE A 245 -4.03 31.21 -8.08
C PHE A 245 -4.38 29.81 -8.59
N VAL A 246 -4.03 28.73 -7.88
CA VAL A 246 -4.22 27.35 -8.35
C VAL A 246 -5.65 27.10 -8.85
N SER A 247 -5.77 26.49 -10.03
CA SER A 247 -7.04 26.10 -10.65
C SER A 247 -8.00 27.27 -10.95
N SER A 248 -7.51 28.51 -10.95
CA SER A 248 -8.33 29.68 -11.25
C SER A 248 -8.60 29.86 -12.74
N ILE A 249 -9.69 30.57 -13.05
CA ILE A 249 -10.09 30.93 -14.41
C ILE A 249 -9.26 32.07 -15.01
N ILE A 250 -8.20 32.51 -14.31
CA ILE A 250 -7.38 33.66 -14.70
C ILE A 250 -6.75 33.42 -16.08
N GLU A 251 -6.91 34.40 -16.97
CA GLU A 251 -6.36 34.42 -18.33
C GLU A 251 -5.21 35.43 -18.46
N SER A 252 -5.17 36.45 -17.59
CA SER A 252 -4.13 37.49 -17.54
C SER A 252 -3.88 37.99 -16.10
N VAL A 253 -2.62 38.14 -15.72
CA VAL A 253 -2.20 38.76 -14.45
C VAL A 253 -1.19 39.86 -14.74
N THR A 254 -1.45 41.06 -14.23
CA THR A 254 -0.49 42.18 -14.25
C THR A 254 0.27 42.21 -12.93
N LEU A 255 1.58 41.96 -12.98
CA LEU A 255 2.48 42.02 -11.83
C LEU A 255 2.90 43.48 -11.58
N ASN A 256 3.03 43.88 -10.31
CA ASN A 256 3.50 45.22 -9.96
C ASN A 256 5.04 45.27 -9.92
N GLU A 257 5.61 46.47 -10.05
CA GLU A 257 7.06 46.69 -10.09
C GLU A 257 7.78 46.44 -8.75
N GLY A 258 7.06 46.36 -7.62
CA GLY A 258 7.60 46.01 -6.30
C GLY A 258 7.54 44.52 -5.97
N LEU A 259 7.11 43.65 -6.90
CA LEU A 259 7.00 42.22 -6.65
C LEU A 259 8.37 41.55 -6.60
N GLU A 260 8.68 40.84 -5.51
CA GLU A 260 9.99 40.22 -5.30
C GLU A 260 9.97 38.70 -5.48
N THR A 261 8.88 38.04 -5.07
CA THR A 261 8.80 36.58 -4.99
C THR A 261 7.50 36.01 -5.56
N ILE A 262 7.61 34.95 -6.36
CA ILE A 262 6.51 34.08 -6.78
C ILE A 262 6.76 32.68 -6.19
N GLU A 263 6.02 32.30 -5.15
CA GLU A 263 6.23 31.00 -4.48
C GLU A 263 5.83 29.79 -5.35
N GLY A 264 6.24 28.60 -4.91
CA GLY A 264 5.99 27.37 -5.65
C GLY A 264 4.50 27.10 -5.87
N PHE A 265 4.15 26.54 -7.03
CA PHE A 265 2.78 26.25 -7.42
C PHE A 265 1.84 27.46 -7.48
N ALA A 266 2.35 28.70 -7.39
CA ALA A 266 1.53 29.90 -7.26
C ALA A 266 0.39 30.01 -8.28
N ILE A 267 0.67 29.81 -9.57
CA ILE A 267 -0.25 30.06 -10.69
C ILE A 267 -0.44 28.80 -11.54
N GLN A 268 -0.35 27.60 -10.97
CA GLN A 268 -0.53 26.34 -11.70
C GLN A 268 -2.01 26.04 -12.05
N PHE A 269 -2.24 25.21 -13.08
CA PHE A 269 -3.56 24.79 -13.55
C PHE A 269 -4.51 25.95 -13.90
N THR A 270 -3.97 27.06 -14.41
CA THR A 270 -4.77 28.23 -14.79
C THR A 270 -5.00 28.32 -16.29
N LYS A 271 -5.75 29.33 -16.74
CA LYS A 271 -5.94 29.65 -18.16
C LYS A 271 -5.00 30.76 -18.65
N LEU A 272 -3.92 31.04 -17.89
CA LEU A 272 -2.99 32.13 -18.16
C LEU A 272 -2.31 31.96 -19.53
N LYS A 273 -2.44 32.98 -20.40
CA LYS A 273 -1.98 32.93 -21.80
C LYS A 273 -0.58 33.53 -22.01
N SER A 274 -0.20 34.50 -21.19
CA SER A 274 1.11 35.13 -21.21
C SER A 274 1.45 35.68 -19.82
N ILE A 275 2.75 35.90 -19.58
CA ILE A 275 3.22 36.54 -18.34
C ILE A 275 4.46 37.39 -18.61
N SER A 276 4.50 38.57 -18.01
CA SER A 276 5.69 39.44 -17.99
C SER A 276 6.18 39.56 -16.55
N ILE A 277 7.36 39.02 -16.28
CA ILE A 277 7.98 39.02 -14.95
C ILE A 277 8.81 40.32 -14.82
N PRO A 278 8.54 41.20 -13.84
CA PRO A 278 9.27 42.46 -13.69
C PRO A 278 10.70 42.23 -13.15
N ASP A 279 11.55 43.25 -13.34
CA ASP A 279 12.98 43.19 -12.98
C ASP A 279 13.22 43.02 -11.46
N SER A 280 12.23 43.40 -10.63
CA SER A 280 12.24 43.25 -9.17
C SER A 280 12.10 41.82 -8.68
N VAL A 281 11.58 40.89 -9.50
CA VAL A 281 11.43 39.50 -9.08
C VAL A 281 12.78 38.81 -9.08
N THR A 282 13.19 38.36 -7.89
CA THR A 282 14.46 37.65 -7.68
C THR A 282 14.26 36.16 -7.40
N SER A 283 13.04 35.72 -7.08
CA SER A 283 12.75 34.32 -6.77
C SER A 283 11.44 33.83 -7.39
N ILE A 284 11.51 32.68 -8.04
CA ILE A 284 10.36 31.88 -8.49
C ILE A 284 10.47 30.50 -7.85
N GLY A 285 9.36 29.91 -7.40
CA GLY A 285 9.33 28.59 -6.81
C GLY A 285 9.06 27.46 -7.82
N ARG A 286 9.24 26.21 -7.37
CA ARG A 286 8.92 24.99 -8.15
C ARG A 286 7.51 25.06 -8.75
N ALA A 287 7.36 24.67 -10.01
CA ALA A 287 6.06 24.50 -10.67
C ALA A 287 5.15 25.73 -10.62
N ALA A 288 5.70 26.94 -10.50
CA ALA A 288 4.92 28.18 -10.35
C ALA A 288 3.90 28.40 -11.48
N PHE A 289 4.21 27.96 -12.71
CA PHE A 289 3.33 28.08 -13.88
C PHE A 289 3.01 26.71 -14.53
N TYR A 290 3.01 25.64 -13.74
CA TYR A 290 2.74 24.28 -14.20
C TYR A 290 1.34 24.14 -14.80
N LEU A 291 1.22 23.49 -15.96
CA LEU A 291 -0.05 23.27 -16.68
C LEU A 291 -0.82 24.57 -16.99
N CYS A 292 -0.11 25.62 -17.37
CA CYS A 292 -0.70 26.88 -17.83
C CYS A 292 -0.52 27.04 -19.34
N PRO A 293 -1.53 27.45 -20.12
CA PRO A 293 -1.43 27.60 -21.57
C PRO A 293 -0.65 28.87 -22.00
N ILE A 294 0.45 29.18 -21.29
CA ILE A 294 1.32 30.31 -21.56
C ILE A 294 1.99 30.09 -22.91
N ALA A 295 1.77 31.00 -23.85
CA ALA A 295 2.38 30.98 -25.18
C ALA A 295 3.58 31.93 -25.30
N SER A 296 3.65 32.96 -24.45
CA SER A 296 4.71 33.96 -24.43
C SER A 296 5.07 34.35 -23.01
N ILE A 297 6.36 34.48 -22.74
CA ILE A 297 6.92 34.90 -21.46
C ILE A 297 7.97 36.01 -21.68
N THR A 298 7.97 37.00 -20.81
CA THR A 298 9.08 37.95 -20.64
C THR A 298 9.68 37.75 -19.26
N PHE A 299 11.00 37.59 -19.20
CA PHE A 299 11.75 37.39 -17.96
C PHE A 299 12.32 38.72 -17.45
N GLY A 300 12.21 38.95 -16.15
CA GLY A 300 12.88 40.06 -15.46
C GLY A 300 14.36 39.78 -15.24
N LYS A 301 15.17 40.83 -15.17
CA LYS A 301 16.64 40.75 -15.00
C LYS A 301 17.09 40.28 -13.62
N GLY A 302 16.22 40.33 -12.60
CA GLY A 302 16.52 39.89 -11.24
C GLY A 302 16.65 38.38 -11.06
N LEU A 303 16.18 37.58 -12.03
CA LEU A 303 16.16 36.13 -11.94
C LEU A 303 17.54 35.51 -12.19
N THR A 304 17.93 34.55 -11.34
CA THR A 304 19.18 33.79 -11.48
C THR A 304 18.96 32.33 -11.89
N ASN A 305 17.73 31.80 -11.80
CA ASN A 305 17.42 30.43 -12.18
C ASN A 305 15.98 30.26 -12.70
N ILE A 306 15.76 29.16 -13.41
CA ILE A 306 14.42 28.66 -13.76
C ILE A 306 14.18 27.39 -12.94
N PRO A 307 13.24 27.38 -11.98
CA PRO A 307 13.04 26.26 -11.07
C PRO A 307 12.54 24.97 -11.73
N VAL A 308 12.60 23.88 -10.95
CA VAL A 308 12.02 22.58 -11.29
C VAL A 308 10.56 22.74 -11.74
N GLU A 309 10.22 22.14 -12.88
CA GLU A 309 8.86 22.10 -13.46
C GLU A 309 8.19 23.47 -13.68
N CYS A 310 8.93 24.58 -13.58
CA CYS A 310 8.37 25.93 -13.53
C CYS A 310 7.40 26.24 -14.67
N PHE A 311 7.73 25.82 -15.90
CA PHE A 311 6.94 25.99 -17.12
C PHE A 311 6.53 24.66 -17.75
N ALA A 312 6.51 23.57 -16.99
CA ALA A 312 6.14 22.27 -17.54
C ALA A 312 4.66 22.27 -17.99
N TYR A 313 4.42 21.62 -19.12
CA TYR A 313 3.13 21.53 -19.82
C TYR A 313 2.54 22.89 -20.20
N THR A 314 3.40 23.86 -20.52
CA THR A 314 2.98 25.14 -21.10
C THR A 314 2.88 25.08 -22.62
N SER A 315 2.34 26.15 -23.24
CA SER A 315 2.17 26.26 -24.70
C SER A 315 3.22 27.15 -25.36
N ILE A 316 4.37 27.37 -24.70
CA ILE A 316 5.46 28.22 -25.18
C ILE A 316 5.93 27.69 -26.53
N THR A 317 6.05 28.57 -27.52
CA THR A 317 6.48 28.21 -28.87
C THR A 317 7.95 28.53 -29.11
N ASN A 318 8.40 29.70 -28.69
CA ASN A 318 9.78 30.12 -28.75
C ASN A 318 10.13 30.88 -27.47
N VAL A 319 11.33 30.68 -26.94
CA VAL A 319 11.76 31.38 -25.75
C VAL A 319 13.25 31.70 -25.79
N THR A 320 13.59 32.93 -25.43
CA THR A 320 14.97 33.37 -25.19
C THR A 320 15.17 33.48 -23.70
N ILE A 321 16.05 32.64 -23.16
CA ILE A 321 16.41 32.68 -21.74
C ILE A 321 17.44 33.81 -21.57
N PRO A 322 17.19 34.81 -20.69
CA PRO A 322 18.03 35.99 -20.60
C PRO A 322 19.38 35.71 -19.92
N ASN A 323 20.38 36.54 -20.25
CA ASN A 323 21.63 36.57 -19.49
C ASN A 323 21.35 36.96 -18.03
N GLY A 324 21.98 36.25 -17.10
CA GLY A 324 21.71 36.33 -15.66
C GLY A 324 21.22 35.00 -15.10
N ILE A 325 20.48 34.22 -15.90
CA ILE A 325 20.08 32.86 -15.55
C ILE A 325 21.31 31.93 -15.60
N THR A 326 21.61 31.29 -14.47
CA THR A 326 22.73 30.35 -14.32
C THR A 326 22.29 28.89 -14.24
N GLU A 327 21.01 28.63 -13.96
CA GLU A 327 20.48 27.28 -13.78
C GLU A 327 19.08 27.11 -14.39
N ILE A 328 18.85 25.97 -15.06
CA ILE A 328 17.52 25.49 -15.44
C ILE A 328 17.26 24.16 -14.72
N GLY A 329 16.22 24.11 -13.91
CA GLY A 329 15.89 22.97 -13.07
C GLY A 329 15.36 21.76 -13.84
N LYS A 330 15.31 20.61 -13.16
CA LYS A 330 14.72 19.36 -13.67
C LYS A 330 13.32 19.62 -14.23
N SER A 331 13.03 19.08 -15.41
CA SER A 331 11.69 19.16 -16.02
C SER A 331 11.13 20.58 -16.21
N ALA A 332 11.94 21.64 -16.19
CA ALA A 332 11.49 23.04 -16.24
C ALA A 332 10.53 23.36 -17.40
N PHE A 333 10.72 22.75 -18.57
CA PHE A 333 9.89 22.86 -19.78
C PHE A 333 9.39 21.48 -20.26
N ALA A 334 9.29 20.49 -19.36
CA ALA A 334 8.80 19.17 -19.70
C ALA A 334 7.35 19.25 -20.22
N GLY A 335 7.01 18.50 -21.27
CA GLY A 335 5.67 18.48 -21.86
C GLY A 335 5.28 19.74 -22.64
N CYS A 336 6.19 20.69 -22.87
CA CYS A 336 5.98 21.87 -23.72
C CYS A 336 5.96 21.48 -25.21
N ASN A 337 4.96 20.71 -25.63
CA ASN A 337 4.92 20.06 -26.95
C ASN A 337 4.90 21.02 -28.16
N LYS A 338 4.66 22.32 -27.93
CA LYS A 338 4.69 23.37 -28.96
C LYS A 338 6.02 24.14 -29.04
N LEU A 339 6.96 23.85 -28.14
CA LEU A 339 8.25 24.54 -28.10
C LEU A 339 9.08 24.13 -29.32
N ASN A 340 9.37 25.09 -30.19
CA ASN A 340 10.11 24.91 -31.44
C ASN A 340 11.54 25.41 -31.32
N LEU A 341 11.77 26.51 -30.59
CA LEU A 341 13.09 27.12 -30.41
C LEU A 341 13.30 27.55 -28.97
N ILE A 342 14.46 27.21 -28.41
CA ILE A 342 14.95 27.76 -27.16
C ILE A 342 16.35 28.33 -27.35
N VAL A 343 16.55 29.59 -26.97
CA VAL A 343 17.86 30.26 -27.00
C VAL A 343 18.42 30.31 -25.58
N LEU A 344 19.60 29.74 -25.38
CA LEU A 344 20.26 29.63 -24.07
C LEU A 344 21.35 30.70 -23.90
N PRO A 345 21.46 31.35 -22.72
CA PRO A 345 22.37 32.46 -22.47
C PRO A 345 23.80 31.97 -22.19
N THR A 346 24.76 32.89 -22.24
CA THR A 346 26.16 32.59 -21.93
C THR A 346 26.41 32.35 -20.44
N SER A 347 25.52 32.87 -19.57
CA SER A 347 25.60 32.71 -18.12
C SER A 347 25.18 31.33 -17.61
N LEU A 348 24.59 30.49 -18.46
CA LEU A 348 24.02 29.20 -18.05
C LEU A 348 25.13 28.19 -17.68
N LYS A 349 25.07 27.66 -16.46
CA LYS A 349 26.06 26.73 -15.88
C LYS A 349 25.53 25.32 -15.69
N THR A 350 24.25 25.17 -15.36
CA THR A 350 23.64 23.88 -15.06
C THR A 350 22.25 23.74 -15.69
N VAL A 351 21.94 22.52 -16.15
CA VAL A 351 20.62 22.14 -16.66
C VAL A 351 20.25 20.78 -16.09
N GLY A 352 19.06 20.69 -15.48
CA GLY A 352 18.55 19.45 -14.92
C GLY A 352 18.04 18.47 -15.98
N GLY A 353 18.08 17.18 -15.67
CA GLY A 353 17.54 16.14 -16.56
C GLY A 353 16.05 16.32 -16.86
N GLY A 354 15.62 15.87 -18.04
CA GLY A 354 14.23 15.95 -18.50
C GLY A 354 13.69 17.38 -18.65
N TRP A 355 14.55 18.42 -18.58
CA TRP A 355 14.16 19.83 -18.67
C TRP A 355 13.31 20.14 -19.91
N ILE A 356 13.50 19.39 -20.99
CA ILE A 356 12.64 19.32 -22.18
C ILE A 356 12.31 17.85 -22.45
N THR A 357 11.10 17.58 -22.93
CA THR A 357 10.69 16.22 -23.35
C THR A 357 10.35 16.14 -24.83
N ASN A 358 10.26 17.28 -25.50
CA ASN A 358 10.28 17.37 -26.95
C ASN A 358 11.72 17.67 -27.43
N SER A 359 11.94 17.63 -28.74
CA SER A 359 13.23 17.94 -29.36
C SER A 359 13.17 19.32 -30.08
N PRO A 360 13.05 20.44 -29.36
CA PRO A 360 13.10 21.77 -29.97
C PRO A 360 14.49 22.01 -30.55
N LYS A 361 14.59 22.97 -31.47
CA LYS A 361 15.89 23.54 -31.82
C LYS A 361 16.46 24.26 -30.61
N ILE A 362 17.67 23.90 -30.21
CA ILE A 362 18.42 24.59 -29.16
C ILE A 362 19.47 25.47 -29.82
N ASN A 363 19.39 26.78 -29.58
CA ASN A 363 20.41 27.72 -30.00
C ASN A 363 21.24 28.14 -28.79
N LEU A 364 22.54 27.89 -28.87
CA LEU A 364 23.50 28.36 -27.88
C LEU A 364 23.99 29.75 -28.26
N THR A 365 23.91 30.72 -27.34
CA THR A 365 24.50 32.04 -27.56
C THR A 365 26.02 31.92 -27.68
N GLU A 366 26.65 32.73 -28.52
CA GLU A 366 28.11 32.75 -28.69
C GLU A 366 28.81 32.93 -27.34
N GLY A 367 29.76 32.04 -27.03
CA GLY A 367 30.41 31.98 -25.71
C GLY A 367 29.67 31.15 -24.66
N SER A 368 28.59 30.44 -25.02
CA SER A 368 27.90 29.48 -24.15
C SER A 368 28.85 28.44 -23.58
N LEU A 369 28.70 28.19 -22.27
CA LEU A 369 29.41 27.11 -21.57
C LEU A 369 28.87 25.75 -22.00
N MET A 370 27.59 25.62 -22.29
CA MET A 370 26.96 24.37 -22.74
C MET A 370 27.44 23.94 -24.12
N LYS A 371 27.38 22.64 -24.40
CA LYS A 371 27.84 22.04 -25.67
C LYS A 371 26.78 21.13 -26.28
N ILE A 372 26.70 21.15 -27.61
CA ILE A 372 25.96 20.15 -28.39
C ILE A 372 27.01 19.39 -29.20
N ASP A 373 26.99 18.07 -29.10
CA ASP A 373 27.71 17.20 -30.03
C ASP A 373 26.88 17.08 -31.30
N ASP A 374 27.34 17.69 -32.39
CA ASP A 374 26.62 17.70 -33.68
C ASP A 374 26.60 16.32 -34.36
N GLU A 375 27.54 15.42 -34.03
CA GLU A 375 27.59 14.08 -34.61
C GLU A 375 26.58 13.16 -33.94
N GLN A 376 26.50 13.20 -32.61
CA GLN A 376 25.61 12.36 -31.80
C GLN A 376 24.27 13.04 -31.46
N MET A 377 24.15 14.36 -31.71
CA MET A 377 23.01 15.19 -31.29
C MET A 377 22.69 15.06 -29.80
N ILE A 378 23.73 15.10 -28.96
CA ILE A 378 23.60 15.05 -27.50
C ILE A 378 23.98 16.39 -26.89
N PHE A 379 23.19 16.84 -25.92
CA PHE A 379 23.42 18.06 -25.16
C PHE A 379 24.20 17.76 -23.87
N TYR A 380 25.31 18.48 -23.67
CA TYR A 380 26.24 18.32 -22.57
C TYR A 380 26.50 19.62 -21.82
N ASP A 381 27.05 19.48 -20.60
CA ASP A 381 27.69 20.59 -19.90
C ASP A 381 29.03 20.99 -20.52
N GLN A 382 29.68 22.01 -19.95
CA GLN A 382 30.91 22.60 -20.46
C GLN A 382 32.08 21.61 -20.63
N HIS A 383 32.14 20.60 -19.78
CA HIS A 383 33.27 19.68 -19.71
C HIS A 383 32.94 18.29 -20.24
N PHE A 384 31.78 18.10 -20.89
CA PHE A 384 31.27 16.78 -21.28
C PHE A 384 31.27 15.80 -20.08
N SER A 385 31.05 16.33 -18.88
CA SER A 385 30.99 15.57 -17.63
C SER A 385 29.55 15.13 -17.33
N ASN A 386 28.56 15.92 -17.75
CA ASN A 386 27.15 15.58 -17.62
C ASN A 386 26.50 15.48 -19.00
N LEU A 387 25.98 14.30 -19.32
CA LEU A 387 25.09 14.09 -20.45
C LEU A 387 23.68 14.50 -20.03
N ILE A 388 23.17 15.59 -20.59
CA ILE A 388 21.93 16.24 -20.13
C ILE A 388 20.70 15.64 -20.82
N THR A 389 20.69 15.62 -22.15
CA THR A 389 19.58 15.07 -22.93
C THR A 389 20.05 14.73 -24.35
N CYS A 390 19.48 13.67 -24.91
CA CYS A 390 19.57 13.40 -26.33
C CYS A 390 18.55 14.28 -27.08
N LEU A 391 18.95 14.85 -28.23
CA LEU A 391 18.13 15.77 -29.02
C LEU A 391 17.47 15.10 -30.22
N ASP A 392 17.93 13.92 -30.62
CA ASP A 392 17.31 13.12 -31.67
C ASP A 392 17.18 11.65 -31.25
N LYS A 393 16.62 10.80 -32.11
CA LYS A 393 16.48 9.37 -31.85
C LYS A 393 17.29 8.58 -32.88
N ARG A 394 18.28 7.83 -32.41
CA ARG A 394 19.20 7.00 -33.21
C ARG A 394 19.30 5.59 -32.67
N GLU A 395 19.72 4.68 -33.53
CA GLU A 395 19.95 3.28 -33.18
C GLU A 395 21.17 3.06 -32.29
N TYR A 396 22.15 3.98 -32.32
CA TYR A 396 23.43 3.84 -31.64
C TYR A 396 23.94 5.18 -31.13
N TYR A 397 24.45 5.19 -29.90
CA TYR A 397 25.22 6.29 -29.36
C TYR A 397 26.57 5.84 -28.80
N ARG A 398 27.60 6.67 -29.02
CA ARG A 398 28.93 6.53 -28.44
C ARG A 398 29.15 7.64 -27.43
N ILE A 399 29.28 7.28 -26.15
CA ILE A 399 29.32 8.21 -25.02
C ILE A 399 30.79 8.49 -24.64
N PRO A 400 31.22 9.77 -24.64
CA PRO A 400 32.60 10.15 -24.35
C PRO A 400 33.11 9.67 -22.99
N SER A 401 34.40 9.35 -22.92
CA SER A 401 35.07 8.91 -21.69
C SER A 401 35.04 9.94 -20.55
N THR A 402 34.79 11.21 -20.84
CA THR A 402 34.68 12.30 -19.85
C THR A 402 33.37 12.28 -19.06
N VAL A 403 32.35 11.58 -19.56
CA VAL A 403 31.00 11.58 -18.97
C VAL A 403 31.03 10.89 -17.61
N LYS A 404 30.64 11.63 -16.58
CA LYS A 404 30.51 11.16 -15.20
C LYS A 404 29.06 10.86 -14.83
N THR A 405 28.11 11.56 -15.43
CA THR A 405 26.69 11.44 -15.11
C THR A 405 25.84 11.41 -16.37
N ILE A 406 24.87 10.51 -16.42
CA ILE A 406 23.75 10.55 -17.37
C ILE A 406 22.56 11.12 -16.61
N SER A 407 22.03 12.25 -17.08
CA SER A 407 20.93 12.95 -16.43
C SER A 407 19.61 12.18 -16.48
N ASN A 408 18.65 12.58 -15.64
CA ASN A 408 17.30 12.03 -15.66
C ASN A 408 16.67 12.18 -17.06
N GLU A 409 15.95 11.16 -17.50
CA GLU A 409 15.21 11.15 -18.77
C GLU A 409 16.07 11.37 -20.03
N ALA A 410 17.40 11.27 -19.96
CA ALA A 410 18.29 11.68 -21.05
C ALA A 410 18.05 10.98 -22.39
N PHE A 411 17.65 9.71 -22.40
CA PHE A 411 17.33 8.90 -23.58
C PHE A 411 15.88 8.41 -23.60
N LYS A 412 15.07 8.74 -22.59
CA LYS A 412 13.73 8.20 -22.36
C LYS A 412 12.89 8.10 -23.65
N SER A 413 12.25 6.94 -23.81
CA SER A 413 11.34 6.61 -24.91
C SER A 413 12.00 6.75 -26.30
N ASN A 414 13.30 6.44 -26.39
CA ASN A 414 14.01 6.30 -27.65
C ASN A 414 13.75 4.90 -28.23
N SER A 415 12.62 4.81 -28.96
CA SER A 415 12.12 3.57 -29.54
C SER A 415 12.98 3.00 -30.67
N VAL A 416 14.04 3.65 -31.13
CA VAL A 416 14.95 3.11 -32.16
C VAL A 416 16.31 2.74 -31.59
N LEU A 417 16.65 3.20 -30.38
CA LEU A 417 17.92 2.90 -29.73
C LEU A 417 18.08 1.39 -29.53
N THR A 418 19.17 0.84 -30.07
CA THR A 418 19.51 -0.59 -29.95
C THR A 418 20.74 -0.84 -29.09
N ARG A 419 21.70 0.10 -29.08
CA ARG A 419 23.00 -0.06 -28.39
C ARG A 419 23.57 1.26 -27.89
N ILE A 420 24.17 1.21 -26.70
CA ILE A 420 25.03 2.27 -26.17
C ILE A 420 26.44 1.73 -25.92
N GLU A 421 27.43 2.50 -26.34
CA GLU A 421 28.85 2.20 -26.14
C GLU A 421 29.54 3.37 -25.44
N PHE A 422 30.37 3.07 -24.43
CA PHE A 422 31.17 4.07 -23.73
C PHE A 422 32.60 4.00 -24.26
N GLU A 423 33.23 5.15 -24.54
CA GLU A 423 34.63 5.18 -25.03
C GLU A 423 35.62 4.60 -24.01
N SER A 424 35.36 4.81 -22.71
CA SER A 424 36.07 4.13 -21.61
C SER A 424 35.13 3.90 -20.43
N SER A 425 35.44 2.92 -19.57
CA SER A 425 34.54 2.40 -18.53
C SER A 425 34.77 2.99 -17.13
N ASP A 426 35.53 4.08 -16.99
CA ASP A 426 36.16 4.39 -15.70
C ASP A 426 35.64 5.65 -15.01
N ASN A 427 34.90 6.51 -15.73
CA ASN A 427 34.44 7.80 -15.20
C ASN A 427 32.93 7.88 -14.90
N LEU A 428 32.08 7.03 -15.50
CA LEU A 428 30.63 7.10 -15.29
C LEU A 428 30.29 6.64 -13.87
N THR A 429 29.81 7.56 -13.05
CA THR A 429 29.46 7.32 -11.64
C THR A 429 27.96 7.18 -11.40
N SER A 430 27.10 7.79 -12.21
CA SER A 430 25.65 7.76 -11.99
C SER A 430 24.83 7.73 -13.27
N ILE A 431 23.77 6.92 -13.27
CA ILE A 431 22.72 6.91 -14.29
C ILE A 431 21.45 7.45 -13.64
N GLY A 432 20.89 8.53 -14.18
CA GLY A 432 19.74 9.23 -13.63
C GLY A 432 18.42 8.45 -13.71
N SER A 433 17.42 8.91 -12.96
CA SER A 433 16.08 8.33 -12.98
C SER A 433 15.45 8.46 -14.37
N TYR A 434 14.75 7.42 -14.80
CA TYR A 434 14.13 7.31 -16.12
C TYR A 434 15.07 7.49 -17.33
N ALA A 435 16.40 7.43 -17.15
CA ALA A 435 17.36 7.76 -18.21
C ALA A 435 17.13 7.01 -19.53
N PHE A 436 16.79 5.73 -19.47
CA PHE A 436 16.51 4.82 -20.61
C PHE A 436 15.09 4.25 -20.55
N ARG A 437 14.18 4.90 -19.82
CA ARG A 437 12.83 4.37 -19.61
C ARG A 437 12.08 4.25 -20.94
N ASP A 438 11.49 3.09 -21.18
CA ASP A 438 10.74 2.75 -22.41
C ASP A 438 11.62 2.79 -23.68
N ASP A 439 12.93 2.56 -23.57
CA ASP A 439 13.83 2.32 -24.71
C ASP A 439 13.68 0.86 -25.16
N VAL A 440 12.53 0.57 -25.77
CA VAL A 440 12.02 -0.80 -26.01
C VAL A 440 12.95 -1.68 -26.86
N ASN A 441 13.80 -1.08 -27.69
CA ASN A 441 14.73 -1.76 -28.59
C ASN A 441 16.17 -1.85 -28.03
N LEU A 442 16.46 -1.22 -26.88
CA LEU A 442 17.80 -1.25 -26.28
C LEU A 442 18.12 -2.68 -25.86
N SER A 443 19.02 -3.32 -26.60
CA SER A 443 19.35 -4.74 -26.43
C SER A 443 20.70 -4.96 -25.74
N SER A 444 21.61 -3.98 -25.87
CA SER A 444 22.97 -4.06 -25.35
C SER A 444 23.45 -2.72 -24.78
N ILE A 445 23.86 -2.74 -23.52
CA ILE A 445 24.57 -1.65 -22.85
C ILE A 445 25.61 -2.25 -21.89
N SER A 446 26.88 -1.92 -22.10
CA SER A 446 27.95 -2.36 -21.20
C SER A 446 28.13 -1.31 -20.10
N ILE A 447 27.47 -1.52 -18.96
CA ILE A 447 27.54 -0.56 -17.85
C ILE A 447 28.98 -0.50 -17.30
N PRO A 448 29.60 0.69 -17.25
CA PRO A 448 30.90 0.92 -16.65
C PRO A 448 31.00 0.41 -15.20
N THR A 449 32.12 -0.22 -14.83
CA THR A 449 32.35 -0.74 -13.47
C THR A 449 32.48 0.36 -12.41
N SER A 450 32.70 1.60 -12.88
CA SER A 450 32.76 2.82 -12.08
C SER A 450 31.39 3.30 -11.57
N VAL A 451 30.29 2.76 -12.09
CA VAL A 451 28.93 3.18 -11.70
C VAL A 451 28.66 2.88 -10.22
N VAL A 452 28.30 3.94 -9.51
CA VAL A 452 27.97 3.94 -8.08
C VAL A 452 26.46 3.84 -7.88
N SER A 453 25.67 4.47 -8.75
CA SER A 453 24.21 4.53 -8.59
C SER A 453 23.44 4.48 -9.91
N VAL A 454 22.29 3.82 -9.87
CA VAL A 454 21.28 3.79 -10.93
C VAL A 454 19.97 4.33 -10.36
N GLY A 455 19.40 5.33 -11.02
CA GLY A 455 18.18 6.01 -10.58
C GLY A 455 16.92 5.18 -10.72
N GLU A 456 15.82 5.71 -10.16
CA GLU A 456 14.50 5.09 -10.22
C GLU A 456 14.03 4.97 -11.67
N TYR A 457 13.42 3.84 -12.02
CA TYR A 457 12.91 3.54 -13.38
C TYR A 457 13.95 3.70 -14.51
N ALA A 458 15.26 3.72 -14.22
CA ALA A 458 16.29 4.07 -15.19
C ALA A 458 16.22 3.25 -16.48
N PHE A 459 15.97 1.96 -16.41
CA PHE A 459 15.80 1.03 -17.54
C PHE A 459 14.40 0.40 -17.58
N SER A 460 13.43 0.97 -16.86
CA SER A 460 12.07 0.41 -16.83
C SER A 460 11.49 0.38 -18.24
N GLY A 461 10.91 -0.75 -18.65
CA GLY A 461 10.36 -0.93 -19.99
C GLY A 461 11.38 -1.15 -21.11
N CYS A 462 12.69 -1.31 -20.82
CA CYS A 462 13.67 -1.77 -21.81
C CYS A 462 13.44 -3.26 -22.15
N THR A 463 12.41 -3.55 -22.95
CA THR A 463 11.92 -4.90 -23.19
C THR A 463 12.87 -5.80 -23.96
N SER A 464 13.86 -5.23 -24.67
CA SER A 464 14.87 -5.98 -25.44
C SER A 464 16.19 -6.18 -24.71
N LEU A 465 16.39 -5.57 -23.54
CA LEU A 465 17.66 -5.64 -22.80
C LEU A 465 17.86 -7.06 -22.27
N THR A 466 19.00 -7.69 -22.61
CA THR A 466 19.24 -9.12 -22.30
C THR A 466 20.23 -9.36 -21.16
N TYR A 467 21.13 -8.42 -20.91
CA TYR A 467 22.22 -8.56 -19.94
C TYR A 467 22.50 -7.24 -19.23
N ILE A 468 22.74 -7.31 -17.92
CA ILE A 468 23.23 -6.17 -17.14
C ILE A 468 24.29 -6.64 -16.14
N SER A 469 25.35 -5.85 -15.97
CA SER A 469 26.37 -6.13 -14.96
C SER A 469 26.90 -4.86 -14.32
N PHE A 470 27.18 -4.94 -13.02
CA PHE A 470 27.74 -3.85 -12.25
C PHE A 470 29.06 -4.22 -11.58
N GLY A 471 29.96 -3.24 -11.49
CA GLY A 471 31.23 -3.36 -10.78
C GLY A 471 31.08 -3.26 -9.26
N SER A 472 32.22 -3.30 -8.56
CA SER A 472 32.28 -3.31 -7.09
C SER A 472 31.95 -1.97 -6.41
N LYS A 473 31.84 -0.88 -7.18
CA LYS A 473 31.50 0.46 -6.67
C LYS A 473 29.99 0.71 -6.53
N LEU A 474 29.14 -0.21 -7.00
CA LEU A 474 27.70 -0.05 -6.92
C LEU A 474 27.24 0.02 -5.46
N THR A 475 26.49 1.07 -5.11
CA THR A 475 25.91 1.26 -3.77
C THR A 475 24.40 1.38 -3.79
N SER A 476 23.78 1.67 -4.94
CA SER A 476 22.33 1.92 -5.02
C SER A 476 21.72 1.56 -6.37
N LEU A 477 20.63 0.78 -6.34
CA LEU A 477 19.74 0.51 -7.47
C LEU A 477 18.34 1.05 -7.17
N GLY A 478 17.90 2.11 -7.83
CA GLY A 478 16.62 2.77 -7.56
C GLY A 478 15.38 1.88 -7.74
N GLN A 479 14.26 2.35 -7.19
CA GLN A 479 12.97 1.69 -7.32
C GLN A 479 12.60 1.49 -8.80
N HIS A 480 12.02 0.34 -9.14
CA HIS A 480 11.61 -0.01 -10.51
C HIS A 480 12.70 0.09 -11.60
N CYS A 481 14.00 0.14 -11.24
CA CYS A 481 15.05 0.47 -12.20
C CYS A 481 15.14 -0.46 -13.42
N PHE A 482 14.73 -1.73 -13.32
CA PHE A 482 14.62 -2.70 -14.42
C PHE A 482 13.20 -3.30 -14.54
N ASP A 483 12.17 -2.63 -14.00
CA ASP A 483 10.79 -3.11 -14.08
C ASP A 483 10.34 -3.26 -15.54
N GLY A 484 9.88 -4.46 -15.90
CA GLY A 484 9.41 -4.78 -17.24
C GLY A 484 10.53 -5.00 -18.27
N CYS A 485 11.79 -5.17 -17.86
CA CYS A 485 12.86 -5.67 -18.73
C CYS A 485 12.64 -7.16 -19.08
N ARG A 486 11.65 -7.43 -19.93
CA ARG A 486 11.13 -8.78 -20.18
C ARG A 486 12.13 -9.74 -20.82
N SER A 487 13.08 -9.24 -21.61
CA SER A 487 14.13 -10.06 -22.23
C SER A 487 15.38 -10.19 -21.37
N LEU A 488 15.45 -9.58 -20.18
CA LEU A 488 16.63 -9.62 -19.34
C LEU A 488 16.84 -11.05 -18.84
N GLU A 489 17.93 -11.69 -19.26
CA GLU A 489 18.21 -13.09 -18.92
C GLU A 489 19.19 -13.21 -17.76
N ARG A 490 20.14 -12.27 -17.67
CA ARG A 490 21.26 -12.34 -16.73
C ARG A 490 21.54 -10.99 -16.09
N MET A 491 21.73 -11.02 -14.77
CA MET A 491 22.11 -9.88 -13.94
C MET A 491 23.29 -10.27 -13.04
N ILE A 492 24.37 -9.48 -13.07
CA ILE A 492 25.56 -9.72 -12.25
C ILE A 492 25.91 -8.48 -11.44
N ILE A 493 26.08 -8.63 -10.14
CA ILE A 493 26.74 -7.64 -9.28
C ILE A 493 28.05 -8.24 -8.78
N GLY A 494 29.17 -7.59 -9.08
CA GLY A 494 30.51 -8.07 -8.73
C GLY A 494 30.81 -8.12 -7.22
N GLY A 495 29.99 -7.46 -6.40
CA GLY A 495 30.18 -7.35 -4.95
C GLY A 495 31.31 -6.38 -4.57
N GLY A 496 31.36 -5.98 -3.30
CA GLY A 496 32.43 -5.16 -2.73
C GLY A 496 31.93 -3.99 -1.89
N SER A 497 31.16 -3.07 -2.49
CA SER A 497 30.47 -2.02 -1.74
C SER A 497 29.16 -2.54 -1.15
N THR A 498 28.69 -1.91 -0.08
CA THR A 498 27.37 -2.21 0.46
C THR A 498 26.28 -1.61 -0.41
N TYR A 499 25.23 -2.38 -0.73
CA TYR A 499 24.13 -1.91 -1.57
C TYR A 499 22.78 -2.52 -1.18
N ASP A 500 21.71 -1.86 -1.61
CA ASP A 500 20.33 -2.29 -1.44
C ASP A 500 19.65 -2.42 -2.83
N ILE A 501 18.79 -3.43 -2.98
CA ILE A 501 17.87 -3.59 -4.13
C ILE A 501 16.51 -3.07 -3.70
N TRP A 502 16.05 -1.99 -4.32
CA TRP A 502 14.83 -1.29 -3.90
C TRP A 502 13.54 -1.90 -4.49
N THR A 503 12.41 -1.34 -4.07
CA THR A 503 11.07 -1.83 -4.39
C THR A 503 10.88 -2.01 -5.90
N CYS A 504 10.37 -3.17 -6.29
CA CYS A 504 10.05 -3.53 -7.68
C CYS A 504 11.22 -3.42 -8.68
N SER A 505 12.49 -3.38 -8.26
CA SER A 505 13.64 -3.14 -9.16
C SER A 505 13.73 -4.09 -10.35
N PHE A 506 13.35 -5.37 -10.23
CA PHE A 506 13.29 -6.37 -11.31
C PHE A 506 11.90 -6.98 -11.47
N LEU A 507 10.85 -6.23 -11.12
CA LEU A 507 9.46 -6.66 -11.31
C LEU A 507 9.21 -6.99 -12.79
N ASN A 508 8.49 -8.08 -13.08
CA ASN A 508 8.16 -8.49 -14.44
C ASN A 508 9.37 -8.77 -15.37
N CYS A 509 10.56 -9.05 -14.82
CA CYS A 509 11.69 -9.59 -15.58
C CYS A 509 11.47 -11.10 -15.86
N ILE A 510 10.55 -11.40 -16.77
CA ILE A 510 10.02 -12.76 -16.98
C ILE A 510 11.06 -13.78 -17.46
N ASN A 511 12.11 -13.34 -18.17
CA ASN A 511 13.20 -14.19 -18.68
C ASN A 511 14.43 -14.23 -17.77
N LEU A 512 14.41 -13.52 -16.63
CA LEU A 512 15.56 -13.43 -15.74
C LEU A 512 15.80 -14.79 -15.09
N ARG A 513 16.92 -15.41 -15.44
CA ARG A 513 17.26 -16.80 -15.06
C ARG A 513 18.56 -16.93 -14.29
N ASP A 514 19.49 -16.01 -14.51
CA ASP A 514 20.84 -16.04 -13.94
C ASP A 514 21.09 -14.76 -13.15
N VAL A 515 21.00 -14.84 -11.82
CA VAL A 515 21.14 -13.70 -10.91
C VAL A 515 22.31 -13.94 -9.97
N ASN A 516 23.34 -13.12 -10.09
CA ASN A 516 24.45 -13.07 -9.15
C ASN A 516 24.35 -11.80 -8.29
N LEU A 517 24.02 -12.00 -7.02
CA LEU A 517 23.83 -10.97 -6.01
C LEU A 517 25.09 -10.63 -5.20
N GLY A 518 26.31 -10.85 -5.69
CA GLY A 518 27.61 -10.79 -4.96
C GLY A 518 27.70 -10.00 -3.64
N GLU A 519 28.63 -10.37 -2.75
CA GLU A 519 28.71 -9.84 -1.37
C GLU A 519 28.58 -8.30 -1.22
N GLY A 520 27.95 -7.87 -0.12
CA GLY A 520 27.66 -6.47 0.18
C GLY A 520 26.16 -6.12 0.13
N LEU A 521 25.32 -7.01 -0.41
CA LEU A 521 23.87 -6.84 -0.43
C LEU A 521 23.30 -6.84 0.99
N ARG A 522 22.71 -5.72 1.42
CA ARG A 522 22.12 -5.55 2.76
C ARG A 522 20.64 -5.86 2.78
N LYS A 523 19.88 -5.38 1.80
CA LYS A 523 18.42 -5.50 1.72
C LYS A 523 17.94 -5.76 0.29
N ILE A 524 16.90 -6.58 0.17
CA ILE A 524 16.05 -6.65 -1.01
C ILE A 524 14.65 -6.20 -0.58
N GLU A 525 14.10 -5.18 -1.20
CA GLU A 525 12.83 -4.56 -0.81
C GLU A 525 11.61 -5.27 -1.46
N MET A 526 10.42 -4.73 -1.19
CA MET A 526 9.13 -5.31 -1.62
C MET A 526 9.07 -5.56 -3.15
N GLN A 527 8.58 -6.74 -3.53
CA GLN A 527 8.32 -7.16 -4.93
C GLN A 527 9.51 -7.08 -5.90
N SER A 528 10.76 -6.95 -5.42
CA SER A 528 11.91 -6.70 -6.30
C SER A 528 12.13 -7.76 -7.38
N PHE A 529 11.77 -9.02 -7.17
CA PHE A 529 11.89 -10.12 -8.14
C PHE A 529 10.54 -10.84 -8.38
N SER A 530 9.42 -10.13 -8.19
CA SER A 530 8.09 -10.70 -8.44
C SER A 530 7.87 -10.91 -9.95
N ASN A 531 7.19 -12.01 -10.31
CA ASN A 531 6.94 -12.42 -11.70
C ASN A 531 8.21 -12.77 -12.50
N CYS A 532 9.33 -13.07 -11.85
CA CYS A 532 10.52 -13.62 -12.50
C CYS A 532 10.32 -15.12 -12.81
N PHE A 533 9.49 -15.43 -13.82
CA PHE A 533 9.07 -16.81 -14.14
C PHE A 533 10.19 -17.76 -14.58
N SER A 534 11.32 -17.23 -15.05
CA SER A 534 12.46 -18.04 -15.50
C SER A 534 13.57 -18.19 -14.45
N LEU A 535 13.44 -17.57 -13.28
CA LEU A 535 14.47 -17.60 -12.24
C LEU A 535 14.48 -18.98 -11.60
N LYS A 536 15.53 -19.78 -11.82
CA LYS A 536 15.56 -21.18 -11.35
C LYS A 536 16.10 -21.34 -9.95
N SER A 537 17.17 -20.63 -9.62
CA SER A 537 17.79 -20.71 -8.31
C SER A 537 18.25 -19.35 -7.86
N ILE A 538 18.35 -19.19 -6.54
CA ILE A 538 18.91 -17.99 -5.95
C ILE A 538 19.75 -18.36 -4.73
N SER A 539 20.89 -17.67 -4.61
CA SER A 539 21.77 -17.78 -3.45
C SER A 539 21.90 -16.42 -2.79
N PHE A 540 21.57 -16.37 -1.50
CA PHE A 540 21.66 -15.14 -0.73
C PHE A 540 23.02 -14.98 -0.04
N PRO A 541 23.69 -13.83 -0.21
CA PRO A 541 25.00 -13.57 0.40
C PRO A 541 24.90 -13.42 1.93
N SER A 542 26.05 -13.50 2.60
CA SER A 542 26.13 -13.45 4.06
C SER A 542 25.64 -12.13 4.68
N SER A 543 25.77 -11.05 3.91
CA SER A 543 25.45 -9.67 4.29
C SER A 543 23.95 -9.33 4.26
N LEU A 544 23.11 -10.21 3.70
CA LEU A 544 21.69 -9.94 3.52
C LEU A 544 20.92 -10.01 4.85
N SER A 545 20.36 -8.87 5.25
CA SER A 545 19.61 -8.71 6.50
C SER A 545 18.09 -8.71 6.31
N TYR A 546 17.58 -8.33 5.13
CA TYR A 546 16.15 -8.11 4.89
C TYR A 546 15.71 -8.59 3.50
N ILE A 547 14.56 -9.27 3.43
CA ILE A 547 13.88 -9.66 2.19
C ILE A 547 12.46 -9.10 2.24
N GLY A 548 12.06 -8.28 1.28
CA GLY A 548 10.78 -7.61 1.30
C GLY A 548 9.59 -8.55 1.12
N ILE A 549 8.41 -8.04 1.49
CA ILE A 549 7.13 -8.70 1.26
C ILE A 549 6.95 -8.95 -0.25
N TYR A 550 6.48 -10.14 -0.63
CA TYR A 550 6.30 -10.56 -2.03
C TYR A 550 7.57 -10.51 -2.90
N CYS A 551 8.77 -10.43 -2.31
CA CYS A 551 10.02 -10.22 -3.05
C CYS A 551 10.20 -11.21 -4.20
N PHE A 552 9.93 -12.49 -3.98
CA PHE A 552 10.00 -13.55 -5.00
C PHE A 552 8.63 -14.13 -5.32
N SER A 553 7.55 -13.40 -5.08
CA SER A 553 6.19 -13.88 -5.35
C SER A 553 5.99 -14.18 -6.84
N LEU A 554 5.30 -15.28 -7.14
CA LEU A 554 5.04 -15.74 -8.51
C LEU A 554 6.33 -15.97 -9.33
N SER A 555 7.48 -16.20 -8.68
CA SER A 555 8.73 -16.51 -9.36
C SER A 555 8.83 -17.98 -9.77
N GLY A 556 9.68 -18.26 -10.76
CA GLY A 556 9.98 -19.62 -11.22
C GLY A 556 10.94 -20.41 -10.34
N ILE A 557 11.31 -19.90 -9.15
CA ILE A 557 12.39 -20.44 -8.32
C ILE A 557 12.10 -21.89 -7.96
N GLU A 558 13.06 -22.76 -8.20
CA GLU A 558 13.06 -24.17 -7.83
C GLU A 558 13.82 -24.43 -6.53
N GLU A 559 14.89 -23.65 -6.28
CA GLU A 559 15.81 -23.82 -5.16
C GLU A 559 16.30 -22.50 -4.55
N VAL A 560 16.22 -22.41 -3.23
CA VAL A 560 16.72 -21.27 -2.44
C VAL A 560 17.83 -21.74 -1.50
N THR A 561 18.98 -21.06 -1.56
CA THR A 561 20.11 -21.28 -0.66
C THR A 561 20.53 -19.98 0.02
N PHE A 562 21.07 -20.10 1.23
CA PHE A 562 21.65 -19.00 1.97
C PHE A 562 23.11 -19.31 2.25
N SER A 563 23.96 -18.29 2.28
CA SER A 563 25.33 -18.43 2.78
C SER A 563 25.34 -19.03 4.19
N SER A 564 26.28 -19.93 4.47
CA SER A 564 26.43 -20.59 5.78
C SER A 564 26.75 -19.61 6.91
N SER A 565 27.30 -18.44 6.59
CA SER A 565 27.57 -17.35 7.52
C SER A 565 26.43 -16.32 7.62
N SER A 566 25.26 -16.59 7.05
CA SER A 566 24.11 -15.68 7.10
C SER A 566 23.67 -15.40 8.55
N THR A 567 23.49 -14.12 8.87
CA THR A 567 23.05 -13.64 10.19
C THR A 567 21.53 -13.47 10.28
N LYS A 568 20.77 -13.88 9.26
CA LYS A 568 19.32 -13.64 9.19
C LYS A 568 18.58 -14.49 10.23
N SER A 569 17.64 -13.86 10.94
CA SER A 569 16.86 -14.48 12.01
C SER A 569 15.41 -14.79 11.64
N PHE A 570 14.94 -14.43 10.45
CA PHE A 570 13.57 -14.71 10.01
C PHE A 570 13.46 -14.77 8.50
N ILE A 571 12.47 -15.50 7.99
CA ILE A 571 12.03 -15.39 6.60
C ILE A 571 10.75 -14.55 6.58
N ASP A 572 10.75 -13.52 5.76
CA ASP A 572 9.71 -12.49 5.74
C ASP A 572 8.36 -13.02 5.19
N ALA A 573 7.28 -12.33 5.54
CA ALA A 573 5.94 -12.70 5.10
C ALA A 573 5.83 -12.63 3.57
N TYR A 574 5.14 -13.60 2.98
CA TYR A 574 4.91 -13.72 1.53
C TYR A 574 6.17 -13.76 0.64
N SER A 575 7.39 -13.91 1.19
CA SER A 575 8.62 -13.80 0.39
C SER A 575 8.66 -14.72 -0.83
N PHE A 576 8.14 -15.95 -0.72
CA PHE A 576 8.09 -16.95 -1.78
C PHE A 576 6.65 -17.40 -2.09
N SER A 577 5.64 -16.58 -1.76
CA SER A 577 4.23 -16.90 -2.01
C SER A 577 3.98 -17.11 -3.51
N ASN A 578 3.28 -18.18 -3.84
CA ASN A 578 2.97 -18.63 -5.20
C ASN A 578 4.20 -18.83 -6.11
N SER A 579 5.39 -19.05 -5.53
CA SER A 579 6.54 -19.59 -6.26
C SER A 579 6.28 -21.07 -6.59
N HIS A 580 5.46 -21.30 -7.61
CA HIS A 580 4.90 -22.61 -7.94
C HIS A 580 5.92 -23.66 -8.39
N ASN A 581 7.21 -23.34 -8.49
CA ASN A 581 8.26 -24.33 -8.77
C ASN A 581 9.14 -24.64 -7.55
N LEU A 582 9.00 -23.89 -6.45
CA LEU A 582 9.91 -23.98 -5.31
C LEU A 582 9.73 -25.32 -4.63
N SER A 583 10.75 -26.17 -4.76
CA SER A 583 10.72 -27.57 -4.29
C SER A 583 11.75 -27.86 -3.22
N ARG A 584 12.83 -27.05 -3.15
CA ARG A 584 13.91 -27.18 -2.17
C ARG A 584 14.26 -25.84 -1.54
N ILE A 585 14.45 -25.85 -0.22
CA ILE A 585 14.99 -24.71 0.51
C ILE A 585 15.96 -25.21 1.58
N THR A 586 17.13 -24.58 1.67
CA THR A 586 18.10 -24.83 2.75
C THR A 586 18.15 -23.61 3.65
N LEU A 587 17.64 -23.73 4.88
CA LEU A 587 17.62 -22.62 5.84
C LEU A 587 18.98 -22.43 6.52
N PRO A 588 19.45 -21.20 6.75
CA PRO A 588 20.63 -20.95 7.55
C PRO A 588 20.35 -21.26 9.03
N PRO A 589 21.38 -21.59 9.83
CA PRO A 589 21.21 -22.09 11.20
C PRO A 589 20.58 -21.06 12.15
N ASN A 590 20.55 -19.78 11.79
CA ASN A 590 20.11 -18.68 12.66
C ASN A 590 18.63 -18.29 12.50
N ILE A 591 17.87 -18.94 11.61
CA ILE A 591 16.45 -18.60 11.40
C ILE A 591 15.62 -18.95 12.64
N VAL A 592 15.02 -17.93 13.23
CA VAL A 592 14.14 -17.98 14.42
C VAL A 592 12.67 -18.06 14.04
N SER A 593 12.24 -17.44 12.93
CA SER A 593 10.83 -17.47 12.55
C SER A 593 10.58 -17.58 11.05
N ILE A 594 9.49 -18.28 10.70
CA ILE A 594 8.92 -18.33 9.35
C ILE A 594 7.69 -17.43 9.30
N GLY A 595 7.70 -16.44 8.40
CA GLY A 595 6.64 -15.44 8.25
C GLY A 595 5.33 -15.97 7.68
N GLU A 596 4.28 -15.15 7.82
CA GLU A 596 2.94 -15.43 7.30
C GLU A 596 2.97 -15.64 5.77
N ASN A 597 2.26 -16.66 5.28
CA ASN A 597 2.18 -17.01 3.84
C ASN A 597 3.54 -17.16 3.12
N CYS A 598 4.65 -17.34 3.86
CA CYS A 598 6.00 -17.31 3.29
C CYS A 598 6.20 -18.29 2.12
N PHE A 599 5.68 -19.52 2.26
CA PHE A 599 5.73 -20.58 1.26
C PHE A 599 4.35 -20.93 0.70
N GLU A 600 3.37 -20.04 0.81
CA GLU A 600 2.04 -20.29 0.29
C GLU A 600 2.10 -20.69 -1.19
N GLY A 601 1.36 -21.71 -1.62
CA GLY A 601 1.25 -22.12 -3.02
C GLY A 601 2.56 -22.65 -3.64
N THR A 602 3.58 -22.96 -2.84
CA THR A 602 4.84 -23.55 -3.32
C THR A 602 4.72 -25.06 -3.56
N ARG A 603 5.76 -25.68 -4.12
CA ARG A 603 5.84 -27.12 -4.41
C ARG A 603 6.85 -27.85 -3.52
N LEU A 604 7.08 -27.35 -2.30
CA LEU A 604 7.94 -28.03 -1.34
C LEU A 604 7.45 -29.47 -1.13
N ILE A 605 8.35 -30.44 -1.22
CA ILE A 605 8.04 -31.87 -1.09
C ILE A 605 8.14 -32.31 0.37
N SER A 606 9.13 -31.76 1.08
CA SER A 606 9.41 -32.02 2.49
C SER A 606 9.84 -30.69 3.13
N PHE A 607 9.57 -30.54 4.42
CA PHE A 607 10.10 -29.43 5.21
C PHE A 607 10.67 -29.92 6.54
N GLU A 608 11.93 -29.58 6.78
CA GLU A 608 12.63 -29.86 8.04
C GLU A 608 12.77 -28.57 8.84
N VAL A 609 12.28 -28.60 10.08
CA VAL A 609 12.35 -27.46 10.98
C VAL A 609 13.79 -27.31 11.47
N GLY A 610 14.42 -26.19 11.12
CA GLY A 610 15.77 -25.84 11.57
C GLY A 610 15.87 -25.73 13.09
N CYS A 611 17.05 -26.01 13.65
CA CYS A 611 17.26 -26.09 15.10
C CYS A 611 16.91 -24.80 15.85
N SER A 612 17.02 -23.63 15.21
CA SER A 612 16.76 -22.33 15.83
C SER A 612 15.35 -21.80 15.63
N VAL A 613 14.51 -22.48 14.83
CA VAL A 613 13.17 -21.99 14.49
C VAL A 613 12.26 -22.15 15.71
N VAL A 614 11.81 -21.02 16.26
CA VAL A 614 10.90 -20.91 17.41
C VAL A 614 9.44 -20.82 16.98
N ASN A 615 9.15 -20.12 15.87
CA ASN A 615 7.77 -19.85 15.44
C ASN A 615 7.55 -20.00 13.93
N ILE A 616 6.47 -20.68 13.56
CA ILE A 616 5.93 -20.73 12.19
C ILE A 616 4.58 -19.99 12.20
N SER A 617 4.47 -18.93 11.41
CA SER A 617 3.29 -18.05 11.41
C SER A 617 2.13 -18.62 10.58
N ASP A 618 0.98 -17.94 10.64
CA ASP A 618 -0.25 -18.35 9.95
C ASP A 618 -0.04 -18.54 8.43
N TYR A 619 -0.74 -19.51 7.84
CA TYR A 619 -0.70 -19.81 6.40
C TYR A 619 0.68 -20.10 5.79
N ALA A 620 1.73 -20.30 6.60
CA ALA A 620 3.11 -20.37 6.10
C ALA A 620 3.32 -21.38 4.96
N PHE A 621 2.60 -22.51 4.97
CA PHE A 621 2.61 -23.53 3.92
C PHE A 621 1.24 -23.71 3.24
N SER A 622 0.33 -22.75 3.36
CA SER A 622 -1.01 -22.87 2.77
C SER A 622 -0.92 -23.13 1.27
N GLY A 623 -1.72 -24.05 0.74
CA GLY A 623 -1.68 -24.44 -0.67
C GLY A 623 -0.41 -25.18 -1.12
N CYS A 624 0.50 -25.57 -0.23
CA CYS A 624 1.65 -26.43 -0.57
C CYS A 624 1.18 -27.85 -0.91
N SER A 625 0.55 -28.03 -2.08
CA SER A 625 -0.11 -29.29 -2.45
C SER A 625 0.85 -30.46 -2.65
N SER A 626 2.15 -30.19 -2.80
CA SER A 626 3.19 -31.21 -2.97
C SER A 626 3.87 -31.63 -1.66
N LEU A 627 3.58 -30.94 -0.54
CA LEU A 627 4.22 -31.25 0.74
C LEU A 627 3.73 -32.62 1.24
N THR A 628 4.64 -33.57 1.40
CA THR A 628 4.35 -34.95 1.83
C THR A 628 4.73 -35.21 3.27
N THR A 629 5.81 -34.57 3.74
CA THR A 629 6.41 -34.79 5.05
C THR A 629 6.77 -33.46 5.71
N PHE A 630 6.57 -33.39 7.04
CA PHE A 630 6.98 -32.26 7.87
C PHE A 630 7.71 -32.79 9.11
N THR A 631 8.95 -32.36 9.34
CA THR A 631 9.84 -32.95 10.33
C THR A 631 10.30 -31.94 11.37
N ILE A 632 9.98 -32.20 12.63
CA ILE A 632 10.51 -31.51 13.82
C ILE A 632 11.70 -32.34 14.35
N ASN A 633 12.91 -31.91 14.00
CA ASN A 633 14.16 -32.61 14.32
C ASN A 633 14.53 -32.56 15.81
N GLU A 634 15.49 -33.39 16.23
CA GLU A 634 15.89 -33.52 17.65
C GLU A 634 16.40 -32.21 18.29
N CYS A 635 17.03 -31.36 17.49
CA CYS A 635 17.56 -30.07 17.89
C CYS A 635 16.51 -28.94 17.87
N SER A 636 15.27 -29.22 17.45
CA SER A 636 14.28 -28.18 17.21
C SER A 636 13.82 -27.52 18.52
N VAL A 637 13.86 -26.20 18.55
CA VAL A 637 13.30 -25.36 19.62
C VAL A 637 11.92 -24.81 19.26
N LEU A 638 11.22 -25.41 18.29
CA LEU A 638 9.92 -24.92 17.83
C LEU A 638 8.92 -24.91 18.99
N GLU A 639 8.34 -23.74 19.25
CA GLU A 639 7.36 -23.52 20.32
C GLU A 639 5.95 -23.34 19.78
N ARG A 640 5.84 -22.75 18.58
CA ARG A 640 4.56 -22.26 18.04
C ARG A 640 4.39 -22.55 16.56
N ILE A 641 3.21 -23.08 16.22
CA ILE A 641 2.71 -23.26 14.86
C ILE A 641 1.41 -22.47 14.76
N GLY A 642 1.32 -21.59 13.77
CA GLY A 642 0.18 -20.72 13.51
C GLY A 642 -1.08 -21.45 13.06
N THR A 643 -2.11 -20.67 12.74
CA THR A 643 -3.39 -21.14 12.22
C THR A 643 -3.32 -21.33 10.70
N LEU A 644 -4.01 -22.34 10.16
CA LEU A 644 -4.14 -22.62 8.73
C LEU A 644 -2.79 -22.84 8.00
N VAL A 645 -1.75 -23.17 8.76
CA VAL A 645 -0.38 -23.41 8.25
C VAL A 645 -0.37 -24.44 7.13
N PHE A 646 -1.18 -25.50 7.25
CA PHE A 646 -1.26 -26.60 6.28
C PHE A 646 -2.58 -26.63 5.49
N GLU A 647 -3.32 -25.52 5.45
CA GLU A 647 -4.53 -25.44 4.62
C GLU A 647 -4.18 -25.78 3.17
N GLY A 648 -4.92 -26.67 2.52
CA GLY A 648 -4.64 -27.04 1.12
C GLY A 648 -3.37 -27.89 0.89
N CYS A 649 -2.64 -28.31 1.93
CA CYS A 649 -1.56 -29.29 1.85
C CYS A 649 -2.08 -30.71 1.60
N THR A 650 -2.71 -30.94 0.44
CA THR A 650 -3.47 -32.17 0.14
C THR A 650 -2.64 -33.45 0.04
N SER A 651 -1.31 -33.36 0.03
CA SER A 651 -0.40 -34.51 -0.02
C SER A 651 0.29 -34.79 1.32
N LEU A 652 0.10 -33.96 2.35
CA LEU A 652 0.82 -34.08 3.61
C LEU A 652 0.32 -35.31 4.36
N ARG A 653 1.13 -36.36 4.32
CA ARG A 653 0.78 -37.71 4.78
C ARG A 653 1.35 -38.02 6.16
N GLU A 654 2.48 -37.43 6.50
CA GLU A 654 3.22 -37.78 7.70
C GLU A 654 3.88 -36.56 8.34
N ILE A 655 3.79 -36.49 9.67
CA ILE A 655 4.50 -35.50 10.50
C ILE A 655 5.41 -36.27 11.43
N PHE A 656 6.69 -35.95 11.42
CA PHE A 656 7.69 -36.50 12.31
C PHE A 656 8.01 -35.49 13.41
N CYS A 657 8.11 -35.97 14.65
CA CYS A 657 8.57 -35.16 15.77
C CYS A 657 9.48 -36.00 16.66
N SER A 658 10.69 -35.49 16.93
CA SER A 658 11.59 -36.16 17.86
C SER A 658 11.02 -36.17 19.28
N ASN A 659 11.29 -37.25 20.01
CA ASN A 659 10.96 -37.39 21.43
C ASN A 659 11.67 -36.36 22.32
N SER A 660 12.81 -35.81 21.87
CA SER A 660 13.56 -34.76 22.56
C SER A 660 12.92 -33.38 22.45
N SER A 661 11.87 -33.19 21.63
CA SER A 661 11.15 -31.92 21.55
C SER A 661 10.51 -31.57 22.90
N ASN A 662 10.70 -30.32 23.33
CA ASN A 662 10.14 -29.79 24.57
C ASN A 662 8.66 -29.40 24.46
N PHE A 663 8.17 -29.14 23.24
CA PHE A 663 6.87 -28.49 23.01
C PHE A 663 5.88 -29.35 22.23
N PHE A 664 6.36 -30.30 21.43
CA PHE A 664 5.51 -31.13 20.59
C PHE A 664 5.83 -32.62 20.74
N GLU A 665 4.86 -33.47 20.44
CA GLU A 665 5.03 -34.91 20.29
C GLU A 665 4.01 -35.45 19.30
N VAL A 666 4.35 -36.55 18.61
CA VAL A 666 3.44 -37.22 17.67
C VAL A 666 2.87 -38.47 18.33
N ASP A 667 1.55 -38.61 18.28
CA ASP A 667 0.81 -39.78 18.77
C ASP A 667 -0.30 -40.12 17.78
N ASN A 668 -0.48 -41.40 17.46
CA ASN A 668 -1.44 -41.88 16.45
C ASN A 668 -1.41 -41.10 15.11
N GLY A 669 -0.21 -40.70 14.67
CA GLY A 669 0.00 -39.95 13.43
C GLY A 669 -0.46 -38.48 13.46
N ALA A 670 -0.88 -37.97 14.62
CA ALA A 670 -1.24 -36.57 14.82
C ALA A 670 -0.17 -35.84 15.66
N LEU A 671 0.03 -34.56 15.39
CA LEU A 671 0.90 -33.69 16.16
C LEU A 671 0.13 -33.11 17.35
N PHE A 672 0.66 -33.29 18.54
CA PHE A 672 0.16 -32.73 19.80
C PHE A 672 1.19 -31.78 20.43
N ASN A 673 0.73 -30.95 21.36
CA ASN A 673 1.66 -30.33 22.30
C ASN A 673 2.26 -31.39 23.26
N LYS A 674 3.36 -31.04 23.92
CA LYS A 674 3.97 -31.89 24.94
C LYS A 674 2.98 -32.18 26.06
N GLY A 675 2.81 -33.46 26.39
CA GLY A 675 1.82 -33.90 27.39
C GLY A 675 0.43 -34.17 26.83
N ARG A 676 0.22 -34.08 25.50
CA ARG A 676 -1.00 -34.50 24.79
C ARG A 676 -2.29 -33.84 25.27
N SER A 677 -2.25 -32.60 25.75
CA SER A 677 -3.47 -31.87 26.13
C SER A 677 -4.18 -31.21 24.95
N THR A 678 -3.47 -30.95 23.85
CA THR A 678 -3.98 -30.22 22.69
C THR A 678 -3.51 -30.87 21.40
N LEU A 679 -4.45 -31.23 20.52
CA LEU A 679 -4.13 -31.68 19.17
C LEU A 679 -3.89 -30.46 18.28
N ILE A 680 -2.68 -30.36 17.72
CA ILE A 680 -2.22 -29.22 16.93
C ILE A 680 -2.56 -29.42 15.45
N CYS A 681 -2.20 -30.58 14.88
CA CYS A 681 -2.40 -30.86 13.46
C CYS A 681 -2.51 -32.37 13.20
N PHE A 682 -3.37 -32.74 12.25
CA PHE A 682 -3.49 -34.06 11.68
C PHE A 682 -3.17 -34.00 10.18
N PRO A 683 -2.26 -34.84 9.65
CA PRO A 683 -1.87 -34.78 8.24
C PRO A 683 -3.08 -34.97 7.30
N PRO A 684 -3.39 -34.02 6.40
CA PRO A 684 -4.55 -34.09 5.50
C PRO A 684 -4.63 -35.34 4.62
N ALA A 685 -3.47 -35.87 4.21
CA ALA A 685 -3.34 -37.10 3.41
C ALA A 685 -3.03 -38.34 4.26
N SER A 686 -3.17 -38.27 5.59
CA SER A 686 -2.97 -39.42 6.48
C SER A 686 -3.78 -40.64 5.99
N PRO A 687 -3.23 -41.86 6.02
CA PRO A 687 -3.96 -43.07 5.66
C PRO A 687 -5.01 -43.49 6.71
N ILE A 688 -4.98 -42.88 7.90
CA ILE A 688 -5.85 -43.20 9.03
C ILE A 688 -7.29 -42.76 8.70
N LYS A 689 -8.21 -43.73 8.71
CA LYS A 689 -9.64 -43.53 8.42
C LYS A 689 -10.49 -43.31 9.67
N TYR A 690 -10.03 -43.81 10.80
CA TYR A 690 -10.75 -43.77 12.08
C TYR A 690 -9.81 -43.20 13.13
N PHE A 691 -10.20 -42.09 13.74
CA PHE A 691 -9.39 -41.43 14.76
C PHE A 691 -10.16 -41.38 16.07
N SER A 692 -9.53 -41.83 17.16
CA SER A 692 -10.11 -41.74 18.50
C SER A 692 -9.17 -40.94 19.39
N PHE A 693 -9.71 -39.93 20.06
CA PHE A 693 -8.93 -39.16 21.04
C PHE A 693 -8.64 -39.99 22.28
N SER A 694 -7.52 -39.74 22.95
CA SER A 694 -7.26 -40.25 24.30
C SER A 694 -7.95 -39.37 25.35
N GLN A 695 -8.17 -39.91 26.54
CA GLN A 695 -8.85 -39.18 27.63
C GLN A 695 -8.06 -37.97 28.15
N ASN A 696 -6.79 -37.82 27.79
CA ASN A 696 -5.92 -36.72 28.26
C ASN A 696 -6.04 -35.46 27.39
N VAL A 697 -6.58 -35.57 26.17
CA VAL A 697 -6.72 -34.44 25.27
C VAL A 697 -7.87 -33.56 25.76
N ARG A 698 -7.62 -32.25 25.89
CA ARG A 698 -8.58 -31.23 26.36
C ARG A 698 -9.05 -30.31 25.24
N SER A 699 -8.29 -30.14 24.17
CA SER A 699 -8.68 -29.23 23.08
C SER A 699 -8.17 -29.66 21.71
N VAL A 700 -8.89 -29.24 20.67
CA VAL A 700 -8.50 -29.37 19.26
C VAL A 700 -8.20 -27.98 18.72
N SER A 701 -6.98 -27.76 18.25
CA SER A 701 -6.54 -26.47 17.72
C SER A 701 -7.30 -26.03 16.47
N SER A 702 -7.19 -24.74 16.15
CA SER A 702 -7.67 -24.21 14.88
C SER A 702 -7.10 -25.00 13.71
N SER A 703 -7.91 -25.31 12.70
CA SER A 703 -7.50 -26.03 11.48
C SER A 703 -6.84 -27.40 11.68
N ALA A 704 -6.97 -28.03 12.85
CA ALA A 704 -6.20 -29.22 13.20
C ALA A 704 -6.40 -30.40 12.23
N PHE A 705 -7.63 -30.66 11.76
CA PHE A 705 -7.97 -31.67 10.76
C PHE A 705 -8.36 -31.04 9.41
N ILE A 706 -7.91 -29.83 9.10
CA ILE A 706 -8.34 -29.15 7.88
C ILE A 706 -8.01 -29.98 6.63
N GLY A 707 -9.00 -30.19 5.77
CA GLY A 707 -8.82 -30.89 4.50
C GLY A 707 -8.49 -32.38 4.63
N CYS A 708 -8.68 -33.01 5.80
CA CYS A 708 -8.44 -34.44 5.99
C CYS A 708 -9.46 -35.29 5.21
N LYS A 709 -9.16 -35.57 3.94
CA LYS A 709 -10.07 -36.25 3.01
C LYS A 709 -10.16 -37.76 3.21
N ASN A 710 -9.23 -38.39 3.92
CA ASN A 710 -9.27 -39.83 4.17
C ASN A 710 -10.02 -40.21 5.47
N LEU A 711 -10.25 -39.23 6.34
CA LEU A 711 -10.85 -39.42 7.65
C LEU A 711 -12.36 -39.69 7.49
N LEU A 712 -12.83 -40.84 7.98
CA LEU A 712 -14.22 -41.29 7.90
C LEU A 712 -14.95 -41.15 9.23
N SER A 713 -14.27 -41.36 10.36
CA SER A 713 -14.89 -41.26 11.69
C SER A 713 -13.94 -40.67 12.71
N VAL A 714 -14.49 -39.85 13.60
CA VAL A 714 -13.79 -39.31 14.76
C VAL A 714 -14.57 -39.65 16.02
N THR A 715 -13.91 -40.22 17.03
CA THR A 715 -14.54 -40.56 18.31
C THR A 715 -13.92 -39.76 19.45
N ILE A 716 -14.74 -38.97 20.13
CA ILE A 716 -14.39 -38.17 21.31
C ILE A 716 -14.85 -38.95 22.56
N PRO A 717 -13.93 -39.42 23.43
CA PRO A 717 -14.32 -40.04 24.70
C PRO A 717 -14.97 -39.04 25.66
N ASP A 718 -15.77 -39.54 26.59
CA ASP A 718 -16.23 -38.74 27.73
C ASP A 718 -15.06 -38.18 28.54
N ASN A 719 -15.25 -37.00 29.13
CA ASN A 719 -14.26 -36.31 29.96
C ASN A 719 -12.91 -36.02 29.27
N SER A 720 -12.91 -35.91 27.93
CA SER A 720 -11.72 -35.56 27.15
C SER A 720 -11.74 -34.10 26.69
N ILE A 721 -12.32 -33.84 25.52
CA ILE A 721 -12.27 -32.57 24.78
C ILE A 721 -13.27 -31.58 25.36
N GLU A 722 -12.77 -30.40 25.74
CA GLU A 722 -13.55 -29.26 26.20
C GLU A 722 -13.82 -28.24 25.09
N SER A 723 -12.90 -28.09 24.13
CA SER A 723 -13.01 -27.10 23.06
C SER A 723 -12.53 -27.59 21.69
N ILE A 724 -13.27 -27.21 20.65
CA ILE A 724 -12.94 -27.42 19.23
C ILE A 724 -12.72 -26.05 18.57
N GLY A 725 -11.52 -25.81 18.05
CA GLY A 725 -11.08 -24.54 17.46
C GLY A 725 -11.71 -24.21 16.09
N PRO A 726 -11.54 -22.96 15.62
CA PRO A 726 -12.03 -22.53 14.31
C PRO A 726 -11.49 -23.41 13.18
N TYR A 727 -12.34 -23.74 12.20
CA TYR A 727 -11.97 -24.56 11.03
C TYR A 727 -11.39 -25.96 11.35
N ALA A 728 -11.52 -26.45 12.58
CA ALA A 728 -10.85 -27.67 13.05
C ALA A 728 -11.06 -28.89 12.13
N PHE A 729 -12.28 -29.13 11.63
CA PHE A 729 -12.62 -30.19 10.68
C PHE A 729 -13.04 -29.64 9.31
N SER A 730 -12.68 -28.38 9.00
CA SER A 730 -13.08 -27.75 7.75
C SER A 730 -12.58 -28.56 6.55
N ASN A 731 -13.43 -28.76 5.55
CA ASN A 731 -13.14 -29.55 4.34
C ASN A 731 -12.73 -31.02 4.60
N CYS A 732 -13.09 -31.63 5.74
CA CYS A 732 -13.06 -33.09 5.90
C CYS A 732 -14.21 -33.73 5.10
N THR A 733 -14.12 -33.72 3.77
CA THR A 733 -15.25 -34.04 2.90
C THR A 733 -15.77 -35.46 3.01
N ASN A 734 -14.97 -36.41 3.51
CA ASN A 734 -15.36 -37.81 3.68
C ASN A 734 -15.70 -38.20 5.13
N LEU A 735 -15.68 -37.25 6.07
CA LEU A 735 -16.06 -37.51 7.45
C LEU A 735 -17.55 -37.88 7.50
N ARG A 736 -17.87 -39.06 8.03
CA ARG A 736 -19.22 -39.65 8.07
C ARG A 736 -19.81 -39.68 9.47
N SER A 737 -18.97 -39.81 10.49
CA SER A 737 -19.40 -39.88 11.88
C SER A 737 -18.47 -39.13 12.81
N ILE A 738 -19.07 -38.42 13.76
CA ILE A 738 -18.41 -37.82 14.92
C ILE A 738 -19.43 -37.75 16.06
N ASN A 739 -19.00 -38.04 17.29
CA ASN A 739 -19.81 -37.77 18.49
C ASN A 739 -19.36 -36.47 19.18
N ILE A 740 -20.31 -35.76 19.78
CA ILE A 740 -20.11 -34.53 20.53
C ILE A 740 -20.65 -34.75 21.96
N PRO A 741 -19.83 -35.33 22.86
CA PRO A 741 -20.24 -35.65 24.23
C PRO A 741 -20.37 -34.39 25.11
N LEU A 742 -20.97 -34.54 26.30
CA LEU A 742 -21.23 -33.43 27.24
C LEU A 742 -19.98 -32.65 27.66
N CYS A 743 -18.79 -33.26 27.58
CA CYS A 743 -17.55 -32.58 27.91
C CYS A 743 -17.17 -31.48 26.91
N VAL A 744 -17.68 -31.53 25.67
CA VAL A 744 -17.41 -30.51 24.64
C VAL A 744 -18.25 -29.26 24.92
N LYS A 745 -17.62 -28.24 25.51
CA LYS A 745 -18.26 -26.99 25.93
C LYS A 745 -18.34 -25.98 24.79
N VAL A 746 -17.32 -25.94 23.93
CA VAL A 746 -17.19 -24.93 22.87
C VAL A 746 -16.84 -25.57 21.55
N VAL A 747 -17.60 -25.25 20.50
CA VAL A 747 -17.26 -25.55 19.11
C VAL A 747 -17.27 -24.25 18.32
N SER A 748 -16.10 -23.90 17.78
CA SER A 748 -15.84 -22.58 17.22
C SER A 748 -16.31 -22.42 15.77
N ARG A 749 -16.21 -21.19 15.25
CA ARG A 749 -16.65 -20.81 13.89
C ARG A 749 -16.10 -21.75 12.82
N SER A 750 -16.99 -22.20 11.93
CA SER A 750 -16.69 -23.00 10.75
C SER A 750 -15.95 -24.32 11.04
N ALA A 751 -16.00 -24.84 12.27
CA ALA A 751 -15.31 -26.08 12.63
C ALA A 751 -15.66 -27.25 11.70
N PHE A 752 -16.89 -27.35 11.19
CA PHE A 752 -17.36 -28.42 10.30
C PHE A 752 -17.72 -27.93 8.89
N SER A 753 -17.24 -26.74 8.50
CA SER A 753 -17.50 -26.19 7.16
C SER A 753 -17.00 -27.14 6.07
N GLY A 754 -17.84 -27.51 5.10
CA GLY A 754 -17.44 -28.42 4.01
C GLY A 754 -17.41 -29.92 4.36
N CYS A 755 -17.86 -30.33 5.55
CA CYS A 755 -18.04 -31.74 5.93
C CYS A 755 -19.28 -32.38 5.27
N ASN A 756 -19.30 -32.44 3.94
CA ASN A 756 -20.51 -32.76 3.16
C ASN A 756 -21.04 -34.20 3.34
N ASN A 757 -20.25 -35.12 3.90
CA ASN A 757 -20.66 -36.50 4.16
C ASN A 757 -21.09 -36.77 5.61
N LEU A 758 -21.07 -35.78 6.49
CA LEU A 758 -21.77 -35.83 7.79
C LEU A 758 -23.28 -35.67 7.52
N ARG A 759 -23.93 -36.74 7.11
CA ARG A 759 -25.33 -36.69 6.63
C ARG A 759 -26.37 -36.89 7.71
N CYS A 760 -26.10 -37.75 8.68
CA CYS A 760 -27.00 -38.15 9.77
C CYS A 760 -26.16 -38.82 10.89
N GLY A 761 -26.75 -39.09 12.06
CA GLY A 761 -26.17 -39.92 13.11
C GLY A 761 -25.08 -39.27 13.96
N VAL A 762 -24.90 -37.94 13.89
CA VAL A 762 -24.02 -37.21 14.81
C VAL A 762 -24.70 -37.14 16.18
N LEU A 763 -24.14 -37.87 17.16
CA LEU A 763 -24.65 -37.89 18.52
C LEU A 763 -24.18 -36.63 19.27
N VAL A 764 -25.13 -35.81 19.72
CA VAL A 764 -24.87 -34.60 20.53
C VAL A 764 -25.56 -34.72 21.88
N ASP A 765 -24.79 -34.99 22.93
CA ASP A 765 -25.36 -35.28 24.26
C ASP A 765 -25.89 -34.02 24.96
N SER A 766 -25.37 -32.85 24.60
CA SER A 766 -25.82 -31.58 25.18
C SER A 766 -27.28 -31.28 24.83
N THR A 767 -28.11 -31.09 25.85
CA THR A 767 -29.52 -30.68 25.73
C THR A 767 -29.68 -29.15 25.63
N ASN A 768 -28.59 -28.38 25.66
CA ASN A 768 -28.63 -26.92 25.58
C ASN A 768 -28.97 -26.45 24.16
N ASN A 769 -30.14 -25.81 24.00
CA ASN A 769 -30.63 -25.31 22.72
C ASN A 769 -29.72 -24.28 22.06
N THR A 770 -29.06 -23.41 22.84
CA THR A 770 -28.11 -22.42 22.32
C THR A 770 -26.86 -23.11 21.78
N PHE A 771 -26.34 -24.11 22.49
CA PHE A 771 -25.20 -24.90 22.03
C PHE A 771 -25.53 -25.65 20.72
N ARG A 772 -26.67 -26.34 20.66
CA ARG A 772 -27.12 -27.05 19.45
C ARG A 772 -27.33 -26.12 18.26
N ARG A 773 -27.90 -24.92 18.48
CA ARG A 773 -28.02 -23.90 17.43
C ARG A 773 -26.65 -23.42 16.95
N ASN A 774 -25.73 -23.16 17.88
CA ASN A 774 -24.38 -22.72 17.55
C ASN A 774 -23.58 -23.78 16.74
N LEU A 775 -23.82 -25.08 16.96
CA LEU A 775 -23.23 -26.13 16.13
C LEU A 775 -23.59 -25.95 14.65
N ILE A 776 -24.83 -25.60 14.35
CA ILE A 776 -25.30 -25.39 12.98
C ILE A 776 -24.86 -24.02 12.46
N ASP A 777 -25.22 -22.96 13.18
CA ASP A 777 -25.10 -21.59 12.66
C ASP A 777 -23.67 -21.07 12.66
N ILE A 778 -22.90 -21.40 13.71
CA ILE A 778 -21.53 -20.92 13.92
C ILE A 778 -20.52 -21.96 13.44
N ALA A 779 -20.60 -23.18 13.96
CA ALA A 779 -19.65 -24.24 13.63
C ALA A 779 -19.88 -24.86 12.24
N LYS A 780 -21.00 -24.54 11.57
CA LYS A 780 -21.35 -25.03 10.23
C LYS A 780 -21.48 -26.55 10.14
N LEU A 781 -21.90 -27.19 11.23
CA LEU A 781 -22.30 -28.60 11.21
C LEU A 781 -23.55 -28.75 10.31
N PRO A 782 -23.56 -29.67 9.34
CA PRO A 782 -24.73 -29.88 8.48
C PRO A 782 -25.97 -30.19 9.33
N SER A 783 -27.06 -29.45 9.15
CA SER A 783 -28.27 -29.64 9.96
C SER A 783 -28.85 -31.05 9.85
N THR A 784 -28.72 -31.68 8.67
CA THR A 784 -29.16 -33.06 8.45
C THR A 784 -28.41 -34.06 9.31
N SER A 785 -27.16 -33.76 9.71
CA SER A 785 -26.30 -34.65 10.50
C SER A 785 -26.88 -34.99 11.87
N LEU A 786 -27.77 -34.15 12.40
CA LEU A 786 -28.44 -34.36 13.69
C LEU A 786 -29.69 -35.26 13.60
N HIS A 787 -30.10 -35.66 12.40
CA HIS A 787 -31.16 -36.65 12.23
C HIS A 787 -30.59 -38.06 12.41
N ASP A 788 -31.41 -38.98 12.93
CA ASP A 788 -31.04 -40.39 12.96
C ASP A 788 -30.79 -40.90 11.54
N CYS A 789 -29.69 -41.66 11.37
CA CYS A 789 -29.43 -42.33 10.11
C CYS A 789 -30.43 -43.46 9.90
N SER A 790 -31.55 -43.17 9.25
CA SER A 790 -32.44 -44.21 8.73
C SER A 790 -31.76 -44.93 7.56
N LEU A 791 -31.01 -46.00 7.84
CA LEU A 791 -30.87 -47.10 6.88
C LEU A 791 -31.84 -48.20 7.31
N ILE A 792 -32.70 -48.59 6.37
CA ILE A 792 -33.77 -49.58 6.48
C ILE A 792 -33.34 -50.81 7.31
N SER A 793 -33.97 -51.00 8.48
CA SER A 793 -34.74 -52.22 8.77
C SER A 793 -35.66 -51.96 9.97
N CYS A 794 -36.98 -52.03 9.76
CA CYS A 794 -37.79 -53.14 10.26
C CYS A 794 -39.27 -52.86 10.01
N ARG A 795 -39.94 -53.87 9.45
CA ARG A 795 -41.34 -54.14 9.72
C ARG A 795 -41.57 -53.92 11.22
N HIS A 796 -42.61 -53.16 11.56
CA HIS A 796 -43.09 -53.01 12.92
C HIS A 796 -43.11 -54.35 13.64
N ASP A 797 -42.53 -54.41 14.84
CA ASP A 797 -43.31 -54.84 15.99
C ASP A 797 -42.75 -54.25 17.27
N TYR A 798 -43.69 -53.75 18.07
CA TYR A 798 -43.53 -53.29 19.43
C TYR A 798 -42.84 -54.36 20.27
N TYR A 799 -41.87 -53.98 21.12
CA TYR A 799 -41.90 -54.35 22.54
C TYR A 799 -40.99 -53.42 23.35
N GLN A 800 -41.55 -52.91 24.44
CA GLN A 800 -40.85 -52.20 25.50
C GLN A 800 -39.76 -53.09 26.11
N GLN A 801 -38.55 -52.56 26.32
CA GLN A 801 -37.79 -52.78 27.55
C GLN A 801 -36.61 -51.81 27.67
N ARG A 802 -36.48 -51.17 28.85
CA ARG A 802 -35.26 -50.49 29.31
C ARG A 802 -34.21 -51.54 29.66
N ILE A 803 -32.99 -51.51 29.10
CA ILE A 803 -31.77 -52.02 29.78
C ILE A 803 -30.51 -51.25 29.31
N SER A 804 -29.84 -50.62 30.30
CA SER A 804 -28.39 -50.46 30.56
C SER A 804 -27.35 -50.75 29.45
N PHE A 805 -26.54 -49.74 29.12
CA PHE A 805 -25.26 -49.89 28.41
C PHE A 805 -24.14 -50.35 29.35
N ILE A 806 -23.81 -51.64 29.30
CA ILE A 806 -22.44 -52.13 29.53
C ILE A 806 -22.16 -53.17 28.46
N SER A 807 -21.26 -52.84 27.52
CA SER A 807 -20.52 -53.84 26.77
C SER A 807 -19.13 -53.30 26.48
N TYR A 808 -18.15 -53.97 27.08
CA TYR A 808 -16.73 -53.84 26.81
C TYR A 808 -16.45 -54.22 25.35
N THR A 809 -15.71 -53.38 24.63
CA THR A 809 -15.01 -53.78 23.41
C THR A 809 -13.52 -53.92 23.73
N VAL A 810 -13.04 -55.16 23.70
CA VAL A 810 -11.63 -55.52 23.83
C VAL A 810 -10.89 -55.11 22.55
N PHE A 811 -9.82 -54.33 22.68
CA PHE A 811 -8.83 -54.14 21.62
C PHE A 811 -7.83 -55.30 21.67
N ILE A 812 -7.72 -56.06 20.59
CA ILE A 812 -6.55 -56.92 20.37
C ILE A 812 -5.48 -56.05 19.69
N LEU A 813 -4.39 -55.81 20.41
CA LEU A 813 -3.13 -55.31 19.83
C LEU A 813 -2.52 -56.42 18.97
N ILE A 814 -2.21 -56.11 17.71
CA ILE A 814 -1.16 -56.78 16.94
C ILE A 814 -0.21 -55.69 16.46
#